data_AF-A0A9E3ZRM8-F1
#
_entry.id   AF-A0A9E3ZRM8-F1
#
_cell.length_a   1.000
_cell.length_b   1.000
_cell.length_c   1.000
_cell.angle_alpha   90.00
_cell.angle_beta   90.00
_cell.angle_gamma   90.00
#
_symmetry.space_group_name_H-M   'P 1'
#
loop_
_entity.id
_entity.type
_entity.pdbx_description
1 polymer ?
#
loop_
_entity_poly.entity_id
_entity_poly.type
_entity_poly.pdbx_seq_one_letter_code
_entity_poly.pdbx_strand_id
1 'polypeptide(L)'
;MQELPLKQVVLTDYFWRYYQELIKETIIPYQYDVLNDALDIEVEAERKDDYLPKGKSHALENFRITAGKTQGEHFGWFFQDSDVYKWIEATSYVLVKQRDAVLEGLVDEVINLIGSAQEEDGYLNTYFQLKYPELKYRQLYFSHELYCAGHLIEAAIAYDQATGKKELLAIALKLVGNIEQYFGEEEGKIQGADGHQEIELALGRLYEHTGEEKYLTLAAFFIEVRGKDPLFYEKEITQNIADGLTTDNPNVDLFYLQAYDQPKNQQTAQGHAVRMLYMAASMAKIANFQQDEKLLQACLAIWENITTKKMYVTGGVGSTVHGEAFTSDYDLPNDTMYCETCASIALVYFAYELYKIEPKTEYFEVIERAIYNGILSGASVDGTHFFYVNPLEVQPESCHHNPGKGHVKTQRPDWLGCACCPPNFARLIGSIGKYIYNQSEKGLWVNLFIGSQLKGEYFSIVQQTNFPYENQVKIYYEGVKQNVHIRIPKWLQNLTVTGIDDYDLNEGYLRFEAYPQMALVLTFDQPILSISSNPKVPGNMNKVSIQRGPFIYCAESIDNEIDLHQYFIEAKNISQGVVSQTSEILNQTLTIEVQAKKQQSWTENVLYQYNQAVIFESKSLKLIPYHLWGNRGETEMRVWLNC
;
A
#
# COMPACT_ATOMS: atom_id res chain seq x y z
N MET A 1 20.77 -5.27 4.15
CA MET A 1 20.38 -6.05 2.95
C MET A 1 20.28 -5.11 1.77
N GLN A 2 20.69 -5.56 0.60
CA GLN A 2 20.63 -4.83 -0.66
C GLN A 2 19.42 -5.29 -1.49
N GLU A 3 18.74 -4.33 -2.12
CA GLU A 3 17.74 -4.59 -3.15
C GLU A 3 18.42 -4.91 -4.49
N LEU A 4 17.92 -5.94 -5.17
CA LEU A 4 18.38 -6.28 -6.51
C LEU A 4 17.63 -5.45 -7.57
N PRO A 5 18.31 -4.96 -8.62
CA PRO A 5 17.66 -4.19 -9.67
C PRO A 5 16.46 -4.91 -10.26
N LEU A 6 15.32 -4.23 -10.33
CA LEU A 6 14.06 -4.82 -10.78
C LEU A 6 14.18 -5.48 -12.18
N LYS A 7 15.00 -4.93 -13.08
CA LYS A 7 15.27 -5.49 -14.43
C LYS A 7 15.89 -6.90 -14.42
N GLN A 8 16.48 -7.33 -13.31
CA GLN A 8 17.10 -8.66 -13.17
C GLN A 8 16.08 -9.76 -12.82
N VAL A 9 14.86 -9.39 -12.43
CA VAL A 9 13.81 -10.31 -12.00
C VAL A 9 12.71 -10.39 -13.05
N VAL A 10 12.40 -11.58 -13.54
CA VAL A 10 11.31 -11.83 -14.50
C VAL A 10 10.29 -12.75 -13.84
N LEU A 11 9.02 -12.35 -13.80
CA LEU A 11 7.96 -13.20 -13.27
C LEU A 11 7.53 -14.23 -14.32
N THR A 12 7.15 -15.42 -13.86
CA THR A 12 6.85 -16.58 -14.71
C THR A 12 5.61 -17.35 -14.26
N ASP A 13 5.08 -17.08 -13.06
CA ASP A 13 3.83 -17.69 -12.58
C ASP A 13 2.60 -17.07 -13.25
N TYR A 14 1.47 -17.75 -13.14
CA TYR A 14 0.21 -17.28 -13.71
C TYR A 14 -0.38 -16.11 -12.90
N PHE A 15 -0.34 -16.19 -11.56
CA PHE A 15 -1.05 -15.26 -10.69
C PHE A 15 -0.52 -13.82 -10.83
N TRP A 16 0.78 -13.61 -10.67
CA TRP A 16 1.33 -12.25 -10.73
C TRP A 16 1.48 -11.73 -12.15
N ARG A 17 1.68 -12.60 -13.15
CA ARG A 17 1.65 -12.17 -14.55
C ARG A 17 0.29 -11.64 -14.98
N TYR A 18 -0.80 -12.24 -14.51
CA TYR A 18 -2.14 -11.70 -14.75
C TYR A 18 -2.23 -10.23 -14.32
N TYR A 19 -1.78 -9.90 -13.10
CA TYR A 19 -1.82 -8.52 -12.62
C TYR A 19 -0.83 -7.60 -13.37
N GLN A 20 0.36 -8.08 -13.76
CA GLN A 20 1.27 -7.28 -14.57
C GLN A 20 0.68 -6.95 -15.95
N GLU A 21 0.01 -7.92 -16.57
CA GLU A 21 -0.69 -7.74 -17.85
C GLU A 21 -1.90 -6.80 -17.67
N LEU A 22 -2.70 -6.98 -16.62
CA LEU A 22 -3.81 -6.07 -16.28
C LEU A 22 -3.34 -4.62 -16.09
N ILE A 23 -2.19 -4.44 -15.42
CA ILE A 23 -1.62 -3.11 -15.20
C ILE A 23 -1.20 -2.46 -16.51
N LYS A 24 -0.46 -3.20 -17.33
CA LYS A 24 0.07 -2.70 -18.60
C LYS A 24 -1.02 -2.41 -19.63
N GLU A 25 -1.94 -3.37 -19.81
CA GLU A 25 -2.89 -3.35 -20.92
C GLU A 25 -4.18 -2.60 -20.57
N THR A 26 -4.54 -2.49 -19.29
CA THR A 26 -5.80 -1.84 -18.87
C THR A 26 -5.58 -0.68 -17.92
N ILE A 27 -4.94 -0.89 -16.76
CA ILE A 27 -4.89 0.12 -15.70
C ILE A 27 -4.13 1.36 -16.17
N ILE A 28 -2.90 1.23 -16.68
CA ILE A 28 -2.09 2.39 -17.09
C ILE A 28 -2.78 3.23 -18.18
N PRO A 29 -3.31 2.63 -19.27
CA PRO A 29 -4.09 3.37 -20.25
C PRO A 29 -5.33 4.05 -19.66
N TYR A 30 -6.12 3.32 -18.85
CA TYR A 30 -7.31 3.86 -18.21
C TYR A 30 -6.97 5.07 -17.32
N GLN A 31 -5.96 4.94 -16.46
CA GLN A 31 -5.50 6.03 -15.61
C GLN A 31 -5.06 7.25 -16.42
N TYR A 32 -4.32 7.05 -17.51
CA TYR A 32 -3.89 8.14 -18.38
C TYR A 32 -5.07 8.90 -18.98
N ASP A 33 -6.09 8.18 -19.46
CA ASP A 33 -7.28 8.79 -20.04
C ASP A 33 -8.09 9.54 -18.97
N VAL A 34 -8.19 9.01 -17.75
CA VAL A 34 -8.83 9.71 -16.62
C VAL A 34 -8.07 10.97 -16.23
N LEU A 35 -6.74 10.92 -16.09
CA LEU A 35 -5.90 12.08 -15.76
C LEU A 35 -5.98 13.19 -16.82
N ASN A 36 -6.38 12.84 -18.05
CA ASN A 36 -6.63 13.75 -19.17
C ASN A 36 -8.08 14.23 -19.29
N ASP A 37 -8.98 13.80 -18.40
CA ASP A 37 -10.43 14.01 -18.53
C ASP A 37 -10.97 13.51 -19.90
N ALA A 38 -10.40 12.44 -20.45
CA ALA A 38 -10.72 11.89 -21.77
C ALA A 38 -11.83 10.82 -21.76
N LEU A 39 -12.23 10.36 -20.56
CA LEU A 39 -13.31 9.38 -20.37
C LEU A 39 -14.56 10.05 -19.79
N ASP A 40 -15.72 9.54 -20.18
CA ASP A 40 -17.02 9.88 -19.60
C ASP A 40 -17.34 8.87 -18.48
N ILE A 41 -16.75 9.09 -17.30
CA ILE A 41 -16.89 8.23 -16.11
C ILE A 41 -17.31 9.05 -14.88
N GLU A 42 -17.86 8.38 -13.87
CA GLU A 42 -18.17 9.03 -12.60
C GLU A 42 -16.92 9.07 -11.69
N VAL A 43 -16.34 10.25 -11.51
CA VAL A 43 -15.33 10.49 -10.48
C VAL A 43 -16.05 10.79 -9.16
N GLU A 44 -16.09 9.81 -8.26
CA GLU A 44 -16.79 9.91 -6.98
C GLU A 44 -15.92 10.51 -5.88
N ALA A 45 -16.54 11.24 -4.95
CA ALA A 45 -15.88 11.58 -3.69
C ALA A 45 -15.66 10.32 -2.84
N GLU A 46 -14.49 10.22 -2.18
CA GLU A 46 -14.09 9.07 -1.37
C GLU A 46 -14.97 8.86 -0.12
N ARG A 47 -15.70 9.89 0.30
CA ARG A 47 -16.69 9.87 1.38
C ARG A 47 -17.81 10.88 1.10
N LYS A 48 -18.92 10.77 1.84
CA LYS A 48 -20.04 11.72 1.75
C LYS A 48 -19.64 13.07 2.37
N ASP A 49 -19.10 13.95 1.53
CA ASP A 49 -18.73 15.32 1.87
C ASP A 49 -18.78 16.18 0.59
N ASP A 50 -19.56 17.27 0.62
CA ASP A 50 -19.84 18.12 -0.54
C ASP A 50 -18.65 18.99 -0.97
N TYR A 51 -17.62 19.12 -0.12
CA TYR A 51 -16.43 19.92 -0.42
C TYR A 51 -15.33 19.14 -1.14
N LEU A 52 -15.48 17.82 -1.29
CA LEU A 52 -14.49 16.99 -1.95
C LEU A 52 -14.60 17.11 -3.47
N PRO A 53 -13.47 17.20 -4.20
CA PRO A 53 -13.47 17.18 -5.66
C PRO A 53 -14.19 15.94 -6.21
N LYS A 54 -15.02 16.13 -7.24
CA LYS A 54 -15.74 15.07 -7.94
C LYS A 54 -16.03 15.47 -9.39
N GLY A 55 -16.36 14.49 -10.22
CA GLY A 55 -16.77 14.66 -11.62
C GLY A 55 -15.66 14.71 -12.67
N LYS A 56 -14.41 15.04 -12.31
CA LYS A 56 -13.24 14.96 -13.22
C LYS A 56 -11.92 14.88 -12.45
N SER A 57 -10.80 14.60 -13.12
CA SER A 57 -9.46 14.59 -12.50
C SER A 57 -8.75 15.93 -12.68
N HIS A 58 -8.64 16.40 -13.93
CA HIS A 58 -7.93 17.62 -14.31
C HIS A 58 -6.42 17.65 -14.06
N ALA A 59 -5.81 16.52 -13.67
CA ALA A 59 -4.41 16.47 -13.25
C ALA A 59 -3.44 16.94 -14.36
N LEU A 60 -3.57 16.43 -15.58
CA LEU A 60 -2.71 16.87 -16.70
C LEU A 60 -3.09 18.25 -17.21
N GLU A 61 -4.36 18.64 -17.10
CA GLU A 61 -4.79 19.97 -17.51
C GLU A 61 -4.24 21.07 -16.59
N ASN A 62 -4.11 20.82 -15.29
CA ASN A 62 -3.43 21.72 -14.36
C ASN A 62 -2.01 22.04 -14.84
N PHE A 63 -1.22 21.05 -15.28
CA PHE A 63 0.10 21.29 -15.87
C PHE A 63 0.05 22.07 -17.19
N ARG A 64 -0.97 21.84 -18.05
CA ARG A 64 -1.12 22.61 -19.31
C ARG A 64 -1.41 24.09 -19.04
N ILE A 65 -2.23 24.39 -18.03
CA ILE A 65 -2.53 25.75 -17.61
C ILE A 65 -1.26 26.40 -17.02
N THR A 66 -0.57 25.72 -16.10
CA THR A 66 0.69 26.22 -15.50
C THR A 66 1.77 26.46 -16.55
N ALA A 67 1.89 25.60 -17.56
CA ALA A 67 2.82 25.78 -18.69
C ALA A 67 2.36 26.85 -19.73
N GLY A 68 1.22 27.51 -19.50
CA GLY A 68 0.66 28.52 -20.41
C GLY A 68 0.18 27.95 -21.76
N LYS A 69 -0.04 26.63 -21.86
CA LYS A 69 -0.50 25.96 -23.08
C LYS A 69 -2.02 26.04 -23.24
N THR A 70 -2.75 26.11 -22.12
CA THR A 70 -4.20 26.31 -22.08
C THR A 70 -4.55 27.41 -21.07
N GLN A 71 -5.81 27.86 -21.06
CA GLN A 71 -6.33 28.85 -20.10
C GLN A 71 -7.34 28.16 -19.18
N GLY A 72 -7.27 28.45 -17.88
CA GLY A 72 -8.17 27.86 -16.90
C GLY A 72 -7.72 28.14 -15.46
N GLU A 73 -8.37 27.48 -14.51
CA GLU A 73 -8.02 27.51 -13.10
C GLU A 73 -7.67 26.10 -12.62
N HIS A 74 -6.86 26.00 -11.56
CA HIS A 74 -6.58 24.71 -10.93
C HIS A 74 -7.86 24.04 -10.44
N PHE A 75 -8.01 22.75 -10.75
CA PHE A 75 -9.07 21.89 -10.24
C PHE A 75 -8.48 20.65 -9.55
N GLY A 76 -9.26 20.08 -8.63
CA GLY A 76 -8.86 18.92 -7.85
C GLY A 76 -8.17 19.32 -6.55
N TRP A 77 -7.51 18.35 -5.92
CA TRP A 77 -6.78 18.57 -4.69
C TRP A 77 -5.53 19.42 -4.92
N PHE A 78 -5.02 20.05 -3.86
CA PHE A 78 -3.76 20.79 -3.88
C PHE A 78 -2.54 19.87 -4.17
N PHE A 79 -2.70 18.55 -4.03
CA PHE A 79 -1.70 17.53 -4.36
C PHE A 79 -1.96 16.78 -5.69
N GLN A 80 -2.84 17.29 -6.55
CA GLN A 80 -3.26 16.58 -7.78
C GLN A 80 -2.07 16.20 -8.68
N ASP A 81 -1.00 16.99 -8.66
CA ASP A 81 0.26 16.74 -9.39
C ASP A 81 0.83 15.34 -9.11
N SER A 82 0.69 14.87 -7.86
CA SER A 82 1.21 13.58 -7.44
C SER A 82 0.56 12.39 -8.16
N ASP A 83 -0.66 12.54 -8.69
CA ASP A 83 -1.32 11.48 -9.45
C ASP A 83 -0.58 11.23 -10.77
N VAL A 84 -0.13 12.31 -11.42
CA VAL A 84 0.68 12.24 -12.65
C VAL A 84 2.04 11.61 -12.35
N TYR A 85 2.68 12.01 -11.26
CA TYR A 85 3.99 11.46 -10.88
C TYR A 85 3.91 9.95 -10.58
N LYS A 86 2.91 9.51 -9.81
CA LYS A 86 2.70 8.09 -9.52
C LYS A 86 2.36 7.29 -10.78
N TRP A 87 1.62 7.87 -11.73
CA TRP A 87 1.36 7.24 -13.02
C TRP A 87 2.65 7.05 -13.83
N ILE A 88 3.54 8.05 -13.86
CA ILE A 88 4.86 7.91 -14.48
C ILE A 88 5.67 6.82 -13.79
N GLU A 89 5.68 6.77 -12.46
CA GLU A 89 6.41 5.74 -11.70
C GLU A 89 5.88 4.33 -12.01
N ALA A 90 4.56 4.14 -12.00
CA ALA A 90 3.93 2.86 -12.35
C ALA A 90 4.27 2.43 -13.78
N THR A 91 4.15 3.36 -14.74
CA THR A 91 4.49 3.10 -16.14
C THR A 91 5.98 2.79 -16.32
N SER A 92 6.85 3.46 -15.56
CA SER A 92 8.28 3.16 -15.54
C SER A 92 8.57 1.74 -15.10
N TYR A 93 7.89 1.22 -14.07
CA TYR A 93 8.06 -0.17 -13.64
C TYR A 93 7.61 -1.20 -14.68
N VAL A 94 6.61 -0.87 -15.50
CA VAL A 94 6.25 -1.69 -16.67
C VAL A 94 7.37 -1.64 -17.72
N LEU A 95 7.87 -0.44 -18.04
CA LEU A 95 8.95 -0.25 -19.03
C LEU A 95 10.27 -0.90 -18.63
N VAL A 96 10.58 -1.01 -17.33
CA VAL A 96 11.74 -1.76 -16.80
C VAL A 96 11.69 -3.22 -17.23
N LYS A 97 10.49 -3.82 -17.29
CA LYS A 97 10.28 -5.24 -17.60
C LYS A 97 10.19 -5.50 -19.09
N GLN A 98 9.40 -4.67 -19.77
CA GLN A 98 9.15 -4.79 -21.20
C GLN A 98 9.09 -3.40 -21.80
N ARG A 99 10.03 -3.12 -22.71
CA ARG A 99 10.02 -1.88 -23.49
C ARG A 99 8.78 -1.79 -24.34
N ASP A 100 8.17 -0.63 -24.32
CA ASP A 100 7.04 -0.27 -25.16
C ASP A 100 7.25 1.17 -25.64
N ALA A 101 7.54 1.33 -26.93
CA ALA A 101 7.88 2.63 -27.50
C ALA A 101 6.71 3.61 -27.49
N VAL A 102 5.46 3.11 -27.49
CA VAL A 102 4.26 3.96 -27.46
C VAL A 102 4.06 4.48 -26.04
N LEU A 103 4.10 3.60 -25.04
CA LEU A 103 4.00 4.03 -23.64
C LEU A 103 5.17 4.92 -23.23
N GLU A 104 6.40 4.61 -23.67
CA GLU A 104 7.57 5.44 -23.38
C GLU A 104 7.44 6.83 -24.02
N GLY A 105 6.96 6.93 -25.27
CA GLY A 105 6.70 8.21 -25.93
C GLY A 105 5.63 9.04 -25.22
N LEU A 106 4.58 8.38 -24.71
CA LEU A 106 3.53 9.04 -23.92
C LEU A 106 4.09 9.63 -22.62
N VAL A 107 4.92 8.86 -21.91
CA VAL A 107 5.59 9.35 -20.69
C VAL A 107 6.53 10.51 -21.02
N ASP A 108 7.29 10.44 -22.12
CA ASP A 108 8.15 11.55 -22.57
C ASP A 108 7.35 12.84 -22.83
N GLU A 109 6.18 12.76 -23.45
CA GLU A 109 5.29 13.91 -23.67
C GLU A 109 4.84 14.54 -22.36
N VAL A 110 4.45 13.72 -21.37
CA VAL A 110 4.08 14.18 -20.03
C VAL A 110 5.27 14.81 -19.32
N ILE A 111 6.46 14.21 -19.39
CA ILE A 111 7.70 14.78 -18.80
C ILE A 111 8.01 16.15 -19.42
N ASN A 112 7.88 16.29 -20.73
CA ASN A 112 8.08 17.58 -21.41
C ASN A 112 7.07 18.64 -20.95
N LEU A 113 5.81 18.23 -20.69
CA LEU A 113 4.78 19.10 -20.14
C LEU A 113 5.14 19.55 -18.72
N ILE A 114 5.54 18.62 -17.85
CA ILE A 114 6.00 18.90 -16.48
C ILE A 114 7.18 19.88 -16.51
N GLY A 115 8.18 19.63 -17.35
CA GLY A 115 9.34 20.51 -17.49
C GLY A 115 8.99 21.91 -18.01
N SER A 116 7.93 22.04 -18.82
CA SER A 116 7.42 23.33 -19.28
C SER A 116 6.66 24.11 -18.19
N ALA A 117 6.13 23.41 -17.18
CA ALA A 117 5.43 24.01 -16.05
C ALA A 117 6.37 24.42 -14.90
N GLN A 118 7.58 23.85 -14.83
CA GLN A 118 8.57 24.17 -13.79
C GLN A 118 9.11 25.59 -13.93
N GLU A 119 9.19 26.32 -12.82
CA GLU A 119 9.70 27.68 -12.79
C GLU A 119 11.23 27.75 -13.00
N GLU A 120 11.73 28.95 -13.30
CA GLU A 120 13.15 29.18 -13.56
C GLU A 120 14.05 28.80 -12.37
N ASP A 121 13.57 29.03 -11.14
CA ASP A 121 14.26 28.72 -9.89
C ASP A 121 14.14 27.24 -9.47
N GLY A 122 13.35 26.44 -10.20
CA GLY A 122 13.13 25.01 -9.95
C GLY A 122 11.81 24.68 -9.26
N TYR A 123 11.06 25.65 -8.74
CA TYR A 123 9.78 25.39 -8.09
C TYR A 123 8.77 24.72 -9.03
N LEU A 124 7.99 23.77 -8.51
CA LEU A 124 6.95 23.07 -9.26
C LEU A 124 5.85 22.57 -8.32
N ASN A 125 4.68 23.19 -8.42
CA ASN A 125 3.42 22.74 -7.85
C ASN A 125 2.29 23.55 -8.51
N THR A 126 1.42 22.92 -9.30
CA THR A 126 0.46 23.68 -10.13
C THR A 126 -0.51 24.50 -9.28
N TYR A 127 -0.91 24.00 -8.11
CA TYR A 127 -1.85 24.68 -7.22
C TYR A 127 -1.31 26.01 -6.73
N PHE A 128 -0.11 26.02 -6.16
CA PHE A 128 0.51 27.26 -5.67
C PHE A 128 0.97 28.17 -6.79
N GLN A 129 1.45 27.63 -7.91
CA GLN A 129 1.80 28.46 -9.08
C GLN A 129 0.58 29.20 -9.66
N LEU A 130 -0.59 28.56 -9.69
CA LEU A 130 -1.79 29.13 -10.31
C LEU A 130 -2.65 29.95 -9.34
N LYS A 131 -2.88 29.45 -8.12
CA LYS A 131 -3.83 30.08 -7.18
C LYS A 131 -3.18 30.94 -6.12
N TYR A 132 -2.03 30.53 -5.59
CA TYR A 132 -1.44 31.15 -4.40
C TYR A 132 0.08 31.32 -4.48
N PRO A 133 0.61 32.06 -5.49
CA PRO A 133 2.05 32.14 -5.74
C PRO A 133 2.84 32.79 -4.59
N GLU A 134 2.19 33.62 -3.76
CA GLU A 134 2.80 34.25 -2.58
C GLU A 134 2.83 33.33 -1.35
N LEU A 135 2.15 32.19 -1.37
CA LEU A 135 2.06 31.22 -0.26
C LEU A 135 2.93 29.97 -0.45
N LYS A 136 3.80 29.94 -1.47
CA LYS A 136 4.78 28.86 -1.66
C LYS A 136 5.61 28.64 -0.40
N TYR A 137 5.67 27.40 0.08
CA TYR A 137 6.32 26.97 1.32
C TYR A 137 5.87 27.69 2.60
N ARG A 138 4.67 28.28 2.58
CA ARG A 138 4.12 29.01 3.74
C ARG A 138 2.88 28.34 4.33
N GLN A 139 2.45 27.19 3.84
CA GLN A 139 1.28 26.49 4.39
C GLN A 139 1.56 25.02 4.59
N LEU A 140 2.72 24.70 5.15
CA LEU A 140 3.24 23.34 5.21
C LEU A 140 2.31 22.38 5.94
N TYR A 141 1.47 22.83 6.87
CA TYR A 141 0.48 21.97 7.53
C TYR A 141 -0.49 21.25 6.56
N PHE A 142 -0.71 21.78 5.35
CA PHE A 142 -1.57 21.15 4.35
C PHE A 142 -1.05 21.21 2.90
N SER A 143 -0.02 21.98 2.58
CA SER A 143 0.30 22.34 1.20
C SER A 143 0.63 21.15 0.29
N HIS A 144 1.21 20.07 0.83
CA HIS A 144 1.70 18.92 0.05
C HIS A 144 2.71 19.31 -1.04
N GLU A 145 3.38 20.47 -0.90
CA GLU A 145 4.42 20.89 -1.84
C GLU A 145 5.60 19.91 -1.80
N LEU A 146 6.05 19.52 -0.60
CA LEU A 146 7.15 18.56 -0.47
C LEU A 146 6.65 17.13 -0.72
N TYR A 147 5.38 16.83 -0.42
CA TYR A 147 4.77 15.57 -0.80
C TYR A 147 4.77 15.33 -2.32
N CYS A 148 4.32 16.33 -3.09
CA CYS A 148 4.37 16.29 -4.55
C CYS A 148 5.82 16.22 -5.06
N ALA A 149 6.75 16.96 -4.45
CA ALA A 149 8.17 16.89 -4.79
C ALA A 149 8.75 15.48 -4.55
N GLY A 150 8.37 14.81 -3.46
CA GLY A 150 8.81 13.45 -3.17
C GLY A 150 8.32 12.46 -4.22
N HIS A 151 7.04 12.49 -4.59
CA HIS A 151 6.53 11.64 -5.66
C HIS A 151 7.14 11.93 -7.03
N LEU A 152 7.48 13.19 -7.34
CA LEU A 152 8.24 13.53 -8.55
C LEU A 152 9.64 12.88 -8.54
N ILE A 153 10.32 12.90 -7.39
CA ILE A 153 11.64 12.26 -7.22
C ILE A 153 11.52 10.74 -7.41
N GLU A 154 10.52 10.09 -6.81
CA GLU A 154 10.30 8.65 -6.99
C GLU A 154 10.05 8.28 -8.46
N ALA A 155 9.20 9.06 -9.14
CA ALA A 155 8.93 8.89 -10.56
C ALA A 155 10.18 9.09 -11.42
N ALA A 156 10.99 10.11 -11.11
CA ALA A 156 12.24 10.39 -11.79
C ALA A 156 13.26 9.26 -11.68
N ILE A 157 13.43 8.70 -10.47
CA ILE A 157 14.32 7.55 -10.22
C ILE A 157 13.82 6.34 -11.01
N ALA A 158 12.52 6.04 -10.93
CA ALA A 158 11.95 4.91 -11.65
C ALA A 158 12.11 5.05 -13.17
N TYR A 159 11.85 6.24 -13.72
CA TYR A 159 11.96 6.48 -15.17
C TYR A 159 13.41 6.40 -15.66
N ASP A 160 14.36 6.94 -14.90
CA ASP A 160 15.78 6.81 -15.20
C ASP A 160 16.25 5.35 -15.14
N GLN A 161 15.87 4.61 -14.10
CA GLN A 161 16.19 3.18 -14.00
C GLN A 161 15.55 2.36 -15.14
N ALA A 162 14.34 2.73 -15.55
CA ALA A 162 13.63 2.13 -16.66
C ALA A 162 14.32 2.42 -17.98
N THR A 163 14.62 3.69 -18.27
CA THR A 163 14.91 4.18 -19.62
C THR A 163 16.33 4.66 -19.85
N GLY A 164 17.03 5.07 -18.80
CA GLY A 164 18.28 5.81 -18.86
C GLY A 164 18.11 7.28 -19.27
N LYS A 165 16.89 7.74 -19.53
CA LYS A 165 16.56 9.14 -19.83
C LYS A 165 16.60 9.96 -18.54
N LYS A 166 17.24 11.13 -18.60
CA LYS A 166 17.59 11.94 -17.42
C LYS A 166 16.74 13.19 -17.29
N GLU A 167 15.82 13.44 -18.22
CA GLU A 167 15.03 14.65 -18.32
C GLU A 167 14.17 14.86 -17.06
N LEU A 168 13.42 13.84 -16.64
CA LEU A 168 12.63 13.91 -15.42
C LEU A 168 13.50 14.00 -14.16
N LEU A 169 14.66 13.31 -14.14
CA LEU A 169 15.63 13.44 -13.06
C LEU A 169 16.20 14.85 -12.96
N ALA A 170 16.52 15.50 -14.07
CA ALA A 170 16.99 16.88 -14.08
C ALA A 170 15.93 17.85 -13.53
N ILE A 171 14.65 17.66 -13.89
CA ILE A 171 13.52 18.42 -13.35
C ILE A 171 13.43 18.22 -11.82
N ALA A 172 13.44 16.97 -11.36
CA ALA A 172 13.38 16.65 -9.93
C ALA A 172 14.57 17.24 -9.16
N LEU A 173 15.79 17.13 -9.68
CA LEU A 173 17.00 17.67 -9.07
C LEU A 173 16.98 19.21 -9.00
N LYS A 174 16.38 19.87 -10.00
CA LYS A 174 16.19 21.33 -9.99
C LYS A 174 15.21 21.75 -8.88
N LEU A 175 14.12 20.99 -8.70
CA LEU A 175 13.18 21.21 -7.58
C LEU A 175 13.84 20.95 -6.22
N VAL A 176 14.64 19.88 -6.08
CA VAL A 176 15.42 19.65 -4.85
C VAL A 176 16.38 20.80 -4.59
N GLY A 177 17.05 21.32 -5.62
CA GLY A 177 17.91 22.51 -5.50
C GLY A 177 17.16 23.76 -5.06
N ASN A 178 15.89 23.93 -5.47
CA ASN A 178 15.01 24.98 -4.96
C ASN A 178 14.71 24.75 -3.46
N ILE A 179 14.29 23.55 -3.09
CA ILE A 179 13.99 23.18 -1.70
C ILE A 179 15.22 23.40 -0.78
N GLU A 180 16.43 23.05 -1.22
CA GLU A 180 17.68 23.27 -0.47
C GLU A 180 17.95 24.76 -0.15
N GLN A 181 17.42 25.69 -0.95
CA GLN A 181 17.53 27.14 -0.68
C GLN A 181 16.59 27.61 0.42
N TYR A 182 15.40 27.00 0.52
CA TYR A 182 14.36 27.41 1.47
C TYR A 182 14.41 26.66 2.79
N PHE A 183 14.85 25.40 2.80
CA PHE A 183 14.80 24.52 3.97
C PHE A 183 16.20 24.15 4.47
N GLY A 184 16.38 24.17 5.79
CA GLY A 184 17.63 23.80 6.45
C GLY A 184 17.80 24.43 7.82
N GLU A 185 18.93 24.16 8.47
CA GLU A 185 19.24 24.71 9.80
C GLU A 185 19.82 26.13 9.74
N GLU A 186 20.24 26.59 8.56
CA GLU A 186 20.87 27.89 8.38
C GLU A 186 19.92 29.06 8.69
N GLU A 187 20.50 30.17 9.16
CA GLU A 187 19.74 31.39 9.48
C GLU A 187 18.97 31.89 8.25
N GLY A 188 17.68 32.16 8.43
CA GLY A 188 16.78 32.61 7.36
C GLY A 188 16.08 31.49 6.57
N LYS A 189 16.46 30.22 6.76
CA LYS A 189 15.73 29.08 6.19
C LYS A 189 14.57 28.64 7.07
N ILE A 190 13.62 27.96 6.44
CA ILE A 190 12.43 27.37 7.05
C ILE A 190 12.85 26.12 7.83
N GLN A 191 12.64 26.14 9.14
CA GLN A 191 12.83 25.00 10.04
C GLN A 191 11.50 24.29 10.27
N GLY A 192 10.96 23.72 9.20
CA GLY A 192 9.70 22.98 9.20
C GLY A 192 9.70 21.86 8.17
N ALA A 193 8.70 20.98 8.29
CA ALA A 193 8.45 19.90 7.35
C ALA A 193 7.00 19.97 6.87
N ASP A 194 6.71 19.35 5.73
CA ASP A 194 5.36 19.24 5.19
C ASP A 194 4.46 18.42 6.12
N GLY A 195 3.19 18.78 6.22
CA GLY A 195 2.18 18.09 7.00
C GLY A 195 1.94 16.67 6.52
N HIS A 196 2.29 16.34 5.27
CA HIS A 196 2.33 14.96 4.77
C HIS A 196 3.76 14.53 4.43
N GLN A 197 4.26 13.54 5.17
CA GLN A 197 5.54 12.86 4.94
C GLN A 197 5.52 12.17 3.57
N GLU A 198 6.66 12.19 2.88
CA GLU A 198 6.91 11.50 1.59
C GLU A 198 8.29 11.92 1.07
N ILE A 199 8.60 13.23 1.15
CA ILE A 199 9.87 13.79 0.67
C ILE A 199 11.07 13.13 1.33
N GLU A 200 10.95 12.74 2.60
CA GLU A 200 12.04 12.15 3.37
C GLU A 200 12.40 10.77 2.83
N LEU A 201 11.38 9.96 2.49
CA LEU A 201 11.56 8.65 1.86
C LEU A 201 12.17 8.81 0.46
N ALA A 202 11.63 9.74 -0.33
CA ALA A 202 12.06 9.98 -1.70
C ALA A 202 13.52 10.49 -1.78
N LEU A 203 13.91 11.41 -0.91
CA LEU A 203 15.30 11.90 -0.80
C LEU A 203 16.25 10.79 -0.36
N GLY A 204 15.82 9.90 0.55
CA GLY A 204 16.59 8.71 0.92
C GLY A 204 16.81 7.76 -0.27
N ARG A 205 15.80 7.58 -1.13
CA ARG A 205 15.93 6.81 -2.39
C ARG A 205 16.80 7.54 -3.42
N LEU A 206 16.74 8.86 -3.47
CA LEU A 206 17.58 9.67 -4.35
C LEU A 206 19.05 9.58 -3.96
N TYR A 207 19.36 9.53 -2.66
CA TYR A 207 20.70 9.20 -2.15
C TYR A 207 21.15 7.81 -2.63
N GLU A 208 20.32 6.78 -2.48
CA GLU A 208 20.65 5.42 -2.98
C GLU A 208 20.92 5.40 -4.50
N HIS A 209 20.20 6.22 -5.27
CA HIS A 209 20.31 6.28 -6.72
C HIS A 209 21.52 7.09 -7.22
N THR A 210 21.91 8.15 -6.51
CA THR A 210 22.94 9.10 -6.95
C THR A 210 24.28 8.96 -6.21
N GLY A 211 24.25 8.46 -4.97
CA GLY A 211 25.39 8.44 -4.05
C GLY A 211 25.71 9.79 -3.40
N GLU A 212 24.91 10.83 -3.62
CA GLU A 212 25.17 12.18 -3.13
C GLU A 212 24.62 12.37 -1.69
N GLU A 213 25.51 12.43 -0.70
CA GLU A 213 25.16 12.45 0.73
C GLU A 213 24.20 13.58 1.12
N LYS A 214 24.23 14.72 0.41
CA LYS A 214 23.37 15.87 0.68
C LYS A 214 21.87 15.53 0.69
N TYR A 215 21.43 14.56 -0.13
CA TYR A 215 20.03 14.15 -0.16
C TYR A 215 19.64 13.39 1.11
N LEU A 216 20.54 12.54 1.63
CA LEU A 216 20.32 11.87 2.91
C LEU A 216 20.34 12.88 4.07
N THR A 217 21.22 13.87 4.03
CA THR A 217 21.24 14.97 5.02
C THR A 217 19.94 15.75 5.02
N LEU A 218 19.41 16.12 3.84
CA LEU A 218 18.14 16.82 3.73
C LEU A 218 16.95 15.96 4.20
N ALA A 219 16.96 14.66 3.88
CA ALA A 219 15.96 13.72 4.39
C ALA A 219 15.96 13.66 5.92
N ALA A 220 17.14 13.55 6.52
CA ALA A 220 17.31 13.54 7.97
C ALA A 220 16.87 14.86 8.61
N PHE A 221 17.18 16.01 8.00
CA PHE A 221 16.70 17.32 8.46
C PHE A 221 15.17 17.34 8.59
N PHE A 222 14.42 16.87 7.59
CA PHE A 222 12.95 16.89 7.64
C PHE A 222 12.38 15.97 8.72
N ILE A 223 12.99 14.81 8.97
CA ILE A 223 12.62 13.94 10.09
C ILE A 223 12.95 14.59 11.44
N GLU A 224 14.11 15.23 11.57
CA GLU A 224 14.55 15.81 12.84
C GLU A 224 13.80 17.10 13.21
N VAL A 225 13.48 17.94 12.22
CA VAL A 225 12.82 19.23 12.45
C VAL A 225 11.34 19.05 12.81
N ARG A 226 10.70 17.98 12.33
CA ARG A 226 9.31 17.65 12.64
C ARG A 226 9.11 17.52 14.15
N GLY A 227 8.16 18.26 14.71
CA GLY A 227 7.84 18.24 16.15
C GLY A 227 8.93 18.80 17.07
N LYS A 228 10.03 19.36 16.53
CA LYS A 228 11.06 20.07 17.32
C LYS A 228 10.51 21.36 17.93
N ASP A 229 9.70 22.08 17.16
CA ASP A 229 8.86 23.19 17.63
C ASP A 229 7.38 22.85 17.36
N PRO A 230 6.62 22.37 18.37
CA PRO A 230 5.20 22.04 18.20
C PRO A 230 4.34 23.26 17.80
N LEU A 231 4.83 24.48 17.97
CA LEU A 231 4.14 25.71 17.56
C LEU A 231 4.48 26.14 16.14
N PHE A 232 5.32 25.40 15.40
CA PHE A 232 5.76 25.78 14.05
C PHE A 232 4.60 26.14 13.12
N TYR A 233 3.62 25.24 12.96
CA TYR A 233 2.49 25.46 12.05
C TYR A 233 1.55 26.59 12.53
N GLU A 234 1.38 26.75 13.84
CA GLU A 234 0.58 27.86 14.40
C GLU A 234 1.26 29.22 14.12
N LYS A 235 2.59 29.27 14.27
CA LYS A 235 3.40 30.46 13.94
C LYS A 235 3.35 30.77 12.45
N GLU A 236 3.44 29.75 11.60
CA GLU A 236 3.31 29.89 10.15
C GLU A 236 1.95 30.51 9.78
N ILE A 237 0.85 29.95 10.28
CA ILE A 237 -0.51 30.49 10.07
C ILE A 237 -0.62 31.93 10.57
N THR A 238 -0.17 32.20 11.80
CA THR A 238 -0.22 33.54 12.41
C THR A 238 0.57 34.56 11.58
N GLN A 239 1.75 34.18 11.10
CA GLN A 239 2.59 35.05 10.29
C GLN A 239 1.95 35.34 8.93
N ASN A 240 1.34 34.35 8.27
CA ASN A 240 0.66 34.59 6.98
C ASN A 240 -0.55 35.51 7.12
N ILE A 241 -1.30 35.39 8.21
CA ILE A 241 -2.41 36.31 8.51
C ILE A 241 -1.85 37.72 8.78
N ALA A 242 -0.77 37.83 9.55
CA ALA A 242 -0.14 39.12 9.85
C ALA A 242 0.44 39.80 8.59
N ASP A 243 0.98 39.00 7.66
CA ASP A 243 1.49 39.45 6.36
C ASP A 243 0.36 39.78 5.37
N GLY A 244 -0.91 39.47 5.69
CA GLY A 244 -2.07 39.70 4.84
C GLY A 244 -2.18 38.74 3.65
N LEU A 245 -1.48 37.60 3.69
CA LEU A 245 -1.45 36.61 2.60
C LEU A 245 -2.70 35.70 2.59
N THR A 246 -3.33 35.51 3.75
CA THR A 246 -4.58 34.74 3.89
C THR A 246 -5.39 35.20 5.10
N THR A 247 -6.69 34.89 5.10
CA THR A 247 -7.57 35.02 6.27
C THR A 247 -7.86 33.68 6.93
N ASP A 248 -7.36 32.59 6.38
CA ASP A 248 -7.60 31.24 6.87
C ASP A 248 -6.86 31.02 8.19
N ASN A 249 -7.59 30.52 9.20
CA ASN A 249 -7.06 30.23 10.52
C ASN A 249 -7.47 28.82 10.98
N PRO A 250 -6.93 27.76 10.36
CA PRO A 250 -7.31 26.40 10.68
C PRO A 250 -6.71 25.93 12.00
N ASN A 251 -7.42 25.03 12.67
CA ASN A 251 -6.88 24.31 13.83
C ASN A 251 -6.05 23.12 13.34
N VAL A 252 -4.77 23.09 13.69
CA VAL A 252 -3.83 22.04 13.25
C VAL A 252 -3.76 20.93 14.30
N ASP A 253 -4.16 19.72 13.91
CA ASP A 253 -3.97 18.53 14.75
C ASP A 253 -2.55 17.96 14.56
N LEU A 254 -1.68 18.18 15.54
CA LEU A 254 -0.30 17.70 15.50
C LEU A 254 -0.18 16.17 15.58
N PHE A 255 -1.19 15.45 16.09
CA PHE A 255 -1.19 13.99 16.04
C PHE A 255 -1.47 13.50 14.62
N TYR A 256 -2.39 14.15 13.92
CA TYR A 256 -2.69 13.87 12.52
C TYR A 256 -1.46 14.02 11.60
N LEU A 257 -0.61 15.02 11.87
CA LEU A 257 0.64 15.29 11.14
C LEU A 257 1.89 14.59 11.71
N GLN A 258 1.75 13.82 12.80
CA GLN A 258 2.85 13.22 13.56
C GLN A 258 3.93 14.24 13.95
N ALA A 259 3.51 15.46 14.31
CA ALA A 259 4.37 16.57 14.69
C ALA A 259 4.16 17.01 16.15
N TYR A 260 3.49 16.18 16.97
CA TYR A 260 3.26 16.44 18.39
C TYR A 260 4.53 16.28 19.25
N ASP A 261 5.52 15.54 18.75
CA ASP A 261 6.86 15.37 19.29
C ASP A 261 7.79 14.97 18.14
N GLN A 262 9.10 15.04 18.33
CA GLN A 262 10.06 14.56 17.33
C GLN A 262 9.87 13.07 17.06
N PRO A 263 9.99 12.61 15.79
CA PRO A 263 9.75 11.22 15.41
C PRO A 263 10.53 10.18 16.24
N LYS A 264 11.79 10.48 16.62
CA LYS A 264 12.63 9.62 17.48
C LYS A 264 12.10 9.40 18.91
N ASN A 265 11.11 10.18 19.34
CA ASN A 265 10.45 10.06 20.63
C ASN A 265 9.07 9.40 20.54
N GLN A 266 8.53 9.21 19.32
CA GLN A 266 7.22 8.60 19.11
C GLN A 266 7.32 7.08 19.19
N GLN A 267 6.45 6.45 19.99
CA GLN A 267 6.51 5.01 20.30
C GLN A 267 5.26 4.24 19.82
N THR A 268 4.24 4.93 19.33
CA THR A 268 2.95 4.35 18.93
C THR A 268 2.48 4.98 17.62
N ALA A 269 1.79 4.19 16.79
CA ALA A 269 1.20 4.69 15.56
C ALA A 269 -0.08 5.49 15.86
N GLN A 270 -0.11 6.75 15.49
CA GLN A 270 -1.19 7.70 15.76
C GLN A 270 -1.43 8.62 14.56
N GLY A 271 -2.62 9.21 14.49
CA GLY A 271 -3.00 10.10 13.38
C GLY A 271 -3.16 9.34 12.07
N HIS A 272 -3.06 10.07 10.97
CA HIS A 272 -3.29 9.55 9.62
C HIS A 272 -2.37 8.37 9.28
N ALA A 273 -2.94 7.29 8.74
CA ALA A 273 -2.22 6.03 8.58
C ALA A 273 -1.08 6.10 7.55
N VAL A 274 -1.33 6.67 6.35
CA VAL A 274 -0.30 6.79 5.29
C VAL A 274 0.87 7.68 5.75
N ARG A 275 0.59 8.89 6.24
CA ARG A 275 1.58 9.81 6.83
C ARG A 275 2.50 9.13 7.84
N MET A 276 1.92 8.46 8.83
CA MET A 276 2.67 7.72 9.85
C MET A 276 3.61 6.67 9.24
N LEU A 277 3.13 5.94 8.23
CA LEU A 277 3.87 4.83 7.61
C LEU A 277 4.95 5.30 6.63
N TYR A 278 4.70 6.37 5.87
CA TYR A 278 5.75 7.03 5.07
C TYR A 278 6.84 7.62 5.96
N MET A 279 6.46 8.25 7.07
CA MET A 279 7.41 8.70 8.09
C MET A 279 8.25 7.52 8.61
N ALA A 280 7.60 6.45 9.06
CA ALA A 280 8.27 5.31 9.66
C ALA A 280 9.20 4.58 8.66
N ALA A 281 8.80 4.46 7.40
CA ALA A 281 9.66 3.93 6.34
C ALA A 281 10.92 4.80 6.15
N SER A 282 10.76 6.12 6.11
CA SER A 282 11.88 7.06 6.03
C SER A 282 12.79 6.99 7.26
N MET A 283 12.21 6.97 8.46
CA MET A 283 12.95 6.83 9.72
C MET A 283 13.81 5.55 9.73
N ALA A 284 13.25 4.41 9.30
CA ALA A 284 14.00 3.16 9.21
C ALA A 284 15.16 3.27 8.19
N LYS A 285 14.90 3.87 7.02
CA LYS A 285 15.94 4.11 6.01
C LYS A 285 17.07 4.99 6.54
N ILE A 286 16.75 6.11 7.18
CA ILE A 286 17.74 7.05 7.73
C ILE A 286 18.51 6.39 8.87
N ALA A 287 17.83 5.68 9.78
CA ALA A 287 18.47 4.94 10.87
C ALA A 287 19.47 3.91 10.34
N ASN A 288 19.14 3.23 9.23
CA ASN A 288 20.05 2.29 8.58
C ASN A 288 21.32 2.98 8.04
N PHE A 289 21.19 4.12 7.36
CA PHE A 289 22.35 4.78 6.75
C PHE A 289 23.20 5.55 7.76
N GLN A 290 22.58 6.20 8.75
CA GLN A 290 23.28 7.01 9.75
C GLN A 290 23.63 6.23 11.03
N GLN A 291 23.21 4.96 11.13
CA GLN A 291 23.37 4.12 12.32
C GLN A 291 22.75 4.77 13.58
N ASP A 292 21.62 5.47 13.42
CA ASP A 292 20.90 6.09 14.54
C ASP A 292 20.06 5.04 15.29
N GLU A 293 20.63 4.52 16.37
CA GLU A 293 19.98 3.53 17.23
C GLU A 293 18.68 4.04 17.84
N LYS A 294 18.60 5.33 18.22
CA LYS A 294 17.39 5.87 18.85
C LYS A 294 16.23 5.94 17.86
N LEU A 295 16.53 6.36 16.63
CA LEU A 295 15.54 6.39 15.55
C LEU A 295 15.08 4.98 15.18
N LEU A 296 15.99 4.01 15.15
CA LEU A 296 15.64 2.60 14.93
C LEU A 296 14.75 2.05 16.05
N GLN A 297 15.04 2.34 17.33
CA GLN A 297 14.19 1.90 18.43
C GLN A 297 12.76 2.47 18.34
N ALA A 298 12.61 3.73 17.93
CA ALA A 298 11.29 4.31 17.68
C ALA A 298 10.56 3.56 16.55
N CYS A 299 11.25 3.24 15.45
CA CYS A 299 10.67 2.43 14.37
C CYS A 299 10.20 1.07 14.87
N LEU A 300 11.01 0.36 15.65
CA LEU A 300 10.67 -0.96 16.18
C LEU A 300 9.46 -0.89 17.13
N ALA A 301 9.36 0.13 17.98
CA ALA A 301 8.21 0.34 18.85
C ALA A 301 6.91 0.63 18.06
N ILE A 302 7.00 1.48 17.04
CA ILE A 302 5.89 1.77 16.11
C ILE A 302 5.44 0.50 15.39
N TRP A 303 6.39 -0.28 14.86
CA TRP A 303 6.13 -1.55 14.18
C TRP A 303 5.41 -2.54 15.09
N GLU A 304 5.91 -2.72 16.32
CA GLU A 304 5.27 -3.58 17.32
C GLU A 304 3.86 -3.09 17.65
N ASN A 305 3.66 -1.77 17.83
CA ASN A 305 2.34 -1.21 18.12
C ASN A 305 1.33 -1.51 17.00
N ILE A 306 1.73 -1.33 15.74
CA ILE A 306 0.88 -1.61 14.58
C ILE A 306 0.54 -3.09 14.51
N THR A 307 1.56 -3.95 14.40
CA THR A 307 1.39 -5.36 14.06
C THR A 307 0.76 -6.20 15.15
N THR A 308 0.89 -5.79 16.42
CA THR A 308 0.34 -6.53 17.56
C THR A 308 -1.00 -5.99 18.06
N LYS A 309 -1.37 -4.74 17.69
CA LYS A 309 -2.55 -4.07 18.28
C LYS A 309 -3.43 -3.28 17.32
N LYS A 310 -2.93 -2.82 16.18
CA LYS A 310 -3.65 -1.86 15.29
C LYS A 310 -3.70 -2.27 13.81
N MET A 311 -3.42 -3.54 13.50
CA MET A 311 -3.47 -4.09 12.16
C MET A 311 -4.62 -5.09 12.02
N TYR A 312 -5.40 -4.96 10.94
CA TYR A 312 -6.48 -5.87 10.60
C TYR A 312 -5.94 -7.20 10.07
N VAL A 313 -6.75 -8.26 10.12
CA VAL A 313 -6.34 -9.61 9.65
C VAL A 313 -5.97 -9.63 8.15
N THR A 314 -6.44 -8.66 7.38
CA THR A 314 -6.13 -8.46 5.96
C THR A 314 -4.81 -7.73 5.71
N GLY A 315 -4.11 -7.28 6.77
CA GLY A 315 -2.96 -6.37 6.66
C GLY A 315 -3.35 -4.90 6.50
N GLY A 316 -4.65 -4.58 6.47
CA GLY A 316 -5.14 -3.20 6.48
C GLY A 316 -4.85 -2.49 7.80
N VAL A 317 -4.73 -1.16 7.74
CA VAL A 317 -4.44 -0.27 8.87
C VAL A 317 -5.20 1.04 8.70
N GLY A 318 -5.55 1.68 9.82
CA GLY A 318 -6.47 2.83 9.84
C GLY A 318 -7.88 2.37 10.20
N SER A 319 -8.31 2.66 11.43
CA SER A 319 -9.54 2.15 12.05
C SER A 319 -10.69 3.15 12.03
N THR A 320 -10.48 4.37 11.52
CA THR A 320 -11.51 5.41 11.46
C THR A 320 -11.40 6.27 10.19
N VAL A 321 -12.55 6.66 9.65
CA VAL A 321 -12.67 7.66 8.59
C VAL A 321 -12.22 9.05 9.04
N HIS A 322 -12.33 9.35 10.34
CA HIS A 322 -11.94 10.64 10.87
C HIS A 322 -10.42 10.79 10.86
N GLY A 323 -9.93 11.56 9.90
CA GLY A 323 -8.49 11.72 9.68
C GLY A 323 -7.81 10.49 9.09
N GLU A 324 -8.57 9.50 8.61
CA GLU A 324 -8.03 8.33 7.90
C GLU A 324 -6.95 7.63 8.75
N ALA A 325 -7.27 7.47 10.04
CA ALA A 325 -6.28 7.43 11.11
C ALA A 325 -6.25 6.12 11.87
N PHE A 326 -5.12 5.90 12.55
CA PHE A 326 -5.06 4.98 13.69
C PHE A 326 -5.87 5.53 14.87
N THR A 327 -6.56 4.65 15.59
CA THR A 327 -7.23 4.98 16.87
C THR A 327 -6.44 4.37 18.04
N SER A 328 -7.14 3.71 18.97
CA SER A 328 -6.54 3.12 20.18
C SER A 328 -6.09 1.68 19.96
N ASP A 329 -5.25 1.17 20.86
CA ASP A 329 -4.80 -0.23 20.82
C ASP A 329 -6.02 -1.18 20.86
N TYR A 330 -6.06 -2.17 19.96
CA TYR A 330 -7.11 -3.19 19.82
C TYR A 330 -8.50 -2.69 19.36
N ASP A 331 -8.62 -1.42 18.99
CA ASP A 331 -9.83 -0.86 18.37
C ASP A 331 -9.83 -1.15 16.85
N LEU A 332 -10.41 -2.28 16.49
CA LEU A 332 -10.46 -2.80 15.11
C LEU A 332 -11.91 -3.14 14.70
N PRO A 333 -12.81 -2.15 14.58
CA PRO A 333 -14.18 -2.38 14.10
C PRO A 333 -14.14 -2.85 12.64
N ASN A 334 -14.99 -3.79 12.22
CA ASN A 334 -14.93 -4.34 10.85
C ASN A 334 -15.75 -3.54 9.83
N ASP A 335 -16.74 -2.79 10.32
CA ASP A 335 -17.82 -2.17 9.53
C ASP A 335 -17.71 -0.63 9.44
N THR A 336 -16.86 -0.01 10.26
CA THR A 336 -16.59 1.45 10.26
C THR A 336 -15.12 1.81 10.06
N MET A 337 -14.26 0.81 9.90
CA MET A 337 -12.83 0.97 9.64
C MET A 337 -12.54 1.81 8.39
N TYR A 338 -11.25 2.14 8.20
CA TYR A 338 -10.80 2.82 6.99
C TYR A 338 -9.93 1.94 6.07
N CYS A 339 -8.91 1.25 6.60
CA CYS A 339 -8.04 0.32 5.86
C CYS A 339 -7.74 0.79 4.43
N GLU A 340 -7.18 2.00 4.33
CA GLU A 340 -6.90 2.60 3.03
C GLU A 340 -5.92 1.73 2.22
N THR A 341 -6.17 1.61 0.91
CA THR A 341 -5.26 0.89 0.00
C THR A 341 -3.83 1.45 0.09
N CYS A 342 -3.66 2.77 0.09
CA CYS A 342 -2.35 3.42 0.26
C CYS A 342 -1.69 3.11 1.59
N ALA A 343 -2.46 2.95 2.68
CA ALA A 343 -1.89 2.68 3.99
C ALA A 343 -1.34 1.24 4.06
N SER A 344 -1.99 0.28 3.40
CA SER A 344 -1.45 -1.08 3.23
C SER A 344 -0.16 -1.09 2.40
N ILE A 345 -0.08 -0.25 1.36
CA ILE A 345 1.14 -0.08 0.54
C ILE A 345 2.27 0.56 1.37
N ALA A 346 1.96 1.61 2.13
CA ALA A 346 2.92 2.28 3.02
C ALA A 346 3.44 1.32 4.11
N LEU A 347 2.60 0.41 4.62
CA LEU A 347 3.00 -0.64 5.54
C LEU A 347 4.00 -1.62 4.91
N VAL A 348 3.83 -1.97 3.63
CA VAL A 348 4.81 -2.78 2.88
C VAL A 348 6.16 -2.05 2.80
N TYR A 349 6.17 -0.75 2.51
CA TYR A 349 7.41 0.04 2.48
C TYR A 349 8.10 0.06 3.83
N PHE A 350 7.36 0.31 4.91
CA PHE A 350 7.92 0.33 6.25
C PHE A 350 8.49 -1.03 6.68
N ALA A 351 7.72 -2.11 6.47
CA ALA A 351 8.17 -3.48 6.73
C ALA A 351 9.46 -3.82 5.96
N TYR A 352 9.53 -3.39 4.71
CA TYR A 352 10.66 -3.67 3.84
C TYR A 352 11.92 -2.87 4.21
N GLU A 353 11.79 -1.62 4.64
CA GLU A 353 12.94 -0.86 5.17
C GLU A 353 13.47 -1.48 6.48
N LEU A 354 12.59 -1.93 7.39
CA LEU A 354 13.02 -2.67 8.58
C LEU A 354 13.70 -4.00 8.24
N TYR A 355 13.14 -4.75 7.28
CA TYR A 355 13.75 -5.97 6.78
C TYR A 355 15.16 -5.73 6.22
N LYS A 356 15.39 -4.59 5.57
CA LYS A 356 16.71 -4.26 5.04
C LYS A 356 17.76 -4.06 6.13
N ILE A 357 17.34 -3.65 7.33
CA ILE A 357 18.20 -3.53 8.51
C ILE A 357 18.44 -4.91 9.12
N GLU A 358 17.35 -5.63 9.43
CA GLU A 358 17.40 -6.93 10.07
C GLU A 358 16.42 -7.90 9.37
N PRO A 359 16.90 -8.99 8.73
CA PRO A 359 16.08 -9.82 7.85
C PRO A 359 15.15 -10.80 8.62
N LYS A 360 14.31 -10.30 9.53
CA LYS A 360 13.32 -11.10 10.26
C LYS A 360 12.14 -11.49 9.38
N THR A 361 11.67 -12.72 9.52
CA THR A 361 10.55 -13.25 8.72
C THR A 361 9.24 -12.50 8.95
N GLU A 362 9.02 -11.96 10.15
CA GLU A 362 7.79 -11.25 10.51
C GLU A 362 7.48 -10.05 9.60
N TYR A 363 8.50 -9.36 9.09
CA TYR A 363 8.30 -8.28 8.13
C TYR A 363 7.68 -8.82 6.83
N PHE A 364 8.17 -9.95 6.34
CA PHE A 364 7.62 -10.60 5.15
C PHE A 364 6.31 -11.34 5.39
N GLU A 365 6.01 -11.76 6.61
CA GLU A 365 4.66 -12.24 6.96
C GLU A 365 3.61 -11.12 6.78
N VAL A 366 3.96 -9.88 7.14
CA VAL A 366 3.10 -8.71 6.94
C VAL A 366 3.06 -8.28 5.48
N ILE A 367 4.20 -8.25 4.79
CA ILE A 367 4.26 -7.92 3.35
C ILE A 367 3.40 -8.89 2.55
N GLU A 368 3.56 -10.20 2.75
CA GLU A 368 2.75 -11.22 2.07
C GLU A 368 1.26 -11.03 2.39
N ARG A 369 0.90 -10.82 3.67
CA ARG A 369 -0.48 -10.60 4.09
C ARG A 369 -1.10 -9.36 3.41
N ALA A 370 -0.43 -8.22 3.43
CA ALA A 370 -0.94 -6.99 2.86
C ALA A 370 -1.10 -7.12 1.34
N ILE A 371 -0.09 -7.65 0.65
CA ILE A 371 -0.07 -7.79 -0.81
C ILE A 371 -1.21 -8.70 -1.29
N TYR A 372 -1.33 -9.92 -0.77
CA TYR A 372 -2.36 -10.87 -1.22
C TYR A 372 -3.79 -10.55 -0.73
N ASN A 373 -3.95 -9.56 0.16
CA ASN A 373 -5.25 -9.20 0.75
C ASN A 373 -5.53 -7.71 0.65
N GLY A 374 -5.13 -6.89 1.65
CA GLY A 374 -5.51 -5.48 1.77
C GLY A 374 -5.08 -4.56 0.62
N ILE A 375 -4.15 -5.01 -0.24
CA ILE A 375 -3.71 -4.26 -1.43
C ILE A 375 -4.45 -4.77 -2.67
N LEU A 376 -4.45 -6.08 -2.92
CA LEU A 376 -5.19 -6.65 -4.06
C LEU A 376 -6.70 -6.38 -3.98
N SER A 377 -7.27 -6.23 -2.79
CA SER A 377 -8.68 -5.82 -2.64
C SER A 377 -8.95 -4.42 -3.18
N GLY A 378 -7.93 -3.56 -3.28
CA GLY A 378 -8.03 -2.18 -3.71
C GLY A 378 -8.38 -1.98 -5.19
N ALA A 379 -8.21 -3.00 -6.04
CA ALA A 379 -8.52 -2.93 -7.46
C ALA A 379 -9.46 -4.07 -7.88
N SER A 380 -10.36 -3.79 -8.80
CA SER A 380 -11.19 -4.80 -9.46
C SER A 380 -10.36 -5.71 -10.34
N VAL A 381 -10.89 -6.88 -10.66
CA VAL A 381 -10.25 -7.81 -11.60
C VAL A 381 -10.26 -7.29 -13.03
N ASP A 382 -11.16 -6.37 -13.38
CA ASP A 382 -11.19 -5.71 -14.69
C ASP A 382 -10.18 -4.54 -14.81
N GLY A 383 -9.61 -4.07 -13.69
CA GLY A 383 -8.59 -3.02 -13.68
C GLY A 383 -9.11 -1.60 -13.91
N THR A 384 -10.43 -1.37 -13.89
CA THR A 384 -11.01 -0.03 -14.10
C THR A 384 -11.80 0.52 -12.92
N HIS A 385 -11.87 -0.21 -11.80
CA HIS A 385 -12.59 0.22 -10.60
C HIS A 385 -11.73 0.01 -9.35
N PHE A 386 -11.78 0.97 -8.40
CA PHE A 386 -10.84 0.99 -7.28
C PHE A 386 -11.50 1.31 -5.93
N PHE A 387 -11.14 0.56 -4.89
CA PHE A 387 -11.45 0.94 -3.52
C PHE A 387 -10.40 1.91 -2.97
N TYR A 388 -10.89 2.98 -2.36
CA TYR A 388 -10.13 3.77 -1.39
C TYR A 388 -10.09 3.03 -0.03
N VAL A 389 -11.27 2.63 0.45
CA VAL A 389 -11.53 1.98 1.75
C VAL A 389 -11.74 0.48 1.58
N ASN A 390 -11.07 -0.36 2.37
CA ASN A 390 -11.14 -1.83 2.26
C ASN A 390 -11.84 -2.48 3.47
N PRO A 391 -13.19 -2.53 3.52
CA PRO A 391 -13.96 -3.04 4.67
C PRO A 391 -13.75 -4.53 4.93
N LEU A 392 -14.04 -4.97 6.16
CA LEU A 392 -14.10 -6.39 6.55
C LEU A 392 -15.53 -6.88 6.81
N GLU A 393 -16.49 -5.96 6.89
CA GLU A 393 -17.92 -6.22 6.98
C GLU A 393 -18.68 -5.15 6.18
N VAL A 394 -19.50 -5.58 5.23
CA VAL A 394 -20.35 -4.73 4.39
C VAL A 394 -21.78 -5.24 4.47
N GLN A 395 -22.69 -4.34 4.82
CA GLN A 395 -24.14 -4.55 4.73
C GLN A 395 -24.71 -3.38 3.91
N PRO A 396 -25.11 -3.59 2.64
CA PRO A 396 -25.42 -2.48 1.73
C PRO A 396 -26.41 -1.46 2.28
N GLU A 397 -27.53 -1.91 2.82
CA GLU A 397 -28.53 -1.05 3.46
C GLU A 397 -27.95 -0.18 4.59
N SER A 398 -27.02 -0.73 5.39
CA SER A 398 -26.35 0.02 6.45
C SER A 398 -25.37 1.04 5.88
N CYS A 399 -24.55 0.65 4.90
CA CYS A 399 -23.58 1.55 4.25
C CYS A 399 -24.26 2.74 3.55
N HIS A 400 -25.39 2.49 2.88
CA HIS A 400 -26.14 3.52 2.16
C HIS A 400 -26.83 4.53 3.09
N HIS A 401 -27.35 4.07 4.23
CA HIS A 401 -28.23 4.87 5.09
C HIS A 401 -27.60 5.31 6.42
N ASN A 402 -26.56 4.65 6.92
CA ASN A 402 -25.88 5.03 8.16
C ASN A 402 -24.82 6.10 7.88
N PRO A 403 -24.93 7.32 8.45
CA PRO A 403 -23.95 8.38 8.23
C PRO A 403 -22.53 7.99 8.72
N GLY A 404 -22.41 7.12 9.72
CA GLY A 404 -21.12 6.62 10.21
C GLY A 404 -20.43 5.60 9.29
N LYS A 405 -21.06 5.24 8.16
CA LYS A 405 -20.54 4.27 7.18
C LYS A 405 -20.49 4.83 5.75
N GLY A 406 -20.66 6.14 5.57
CA GLY A 406 -20.71 6.77 4.26
C GLY A 406 -19.41 6.66 3.43
N HIS A 407 -18.29 6.31 4.06
CA HIS A 407 -17.01 6.01 3.41
C HIS A 407 -16.87 4.54 2.97
N VAL A 408 -17.71 3.64 3.49
CA VAL A 408 -17.68 2.22 3.13
C VAL A 408 -18.53 2.01 1.89
N LYS A 409 -17.88 2.10 0.73
CA LYS A 409 -18.52 1.80 -0.57
C LYS A 409 -18.81 0.31 -0.68
N THR A 410 -19.98 -0.03 -1.21
CA THR A 410 -20.45 -1.42 -1.37
C THR A 410 -19.94 -2.08 -2.65
N GLN A 411 -19.43 -1.26 -3.59
CA GLN A 411 -18.74 -1.64 -4.81
C GLN A 411 -17.59 -0.68 -5.06
N ARG A 412 -16.62 -1.09 -5.90
CA ARG A 412 -15.52 -0.23 -6.32
C ARG A 412 -16.05 0.83 -7.30
N PRO A 413 -15.86 2.14 -7.06
CA PRO A 413 -16.14 3.19 -8.03
C PRO A 413 -15.23 3.13 -9.26
N ASP A 414 -15.68 3.74 -10.37
CA ASP A 414 -14.88 3.93 -11.60
C ASP A 414 -13.60 4.71 -11.31
N TRP A 415 -13.72 5.80 -10.55
CA TRP A 415 -12.60 6.63 -10.12
C TRP A 415 -12.92 7.40 -8.83
N LEU A 416 -11.89 8.03 -8.28
CA LEU A 416 -11.91 8.68 -6.97
C LEU A 416 -11.47 10.14 -7.12
N GLY A 417 -12.17 11.06 -6.44
CA GLY A 417 -11.79 12.47 -6.37
C GLY A 417 -10.41 12.67 -5.75
N CYS A 418 -10.15 11.99 -4.62
CA CYS A 418 -8.80 11.73 -4.13
C CYS A 418 -8.24 10.45 -4.76
N ALA A 419 -7.54 10.57 -5.88
CA ALA A 419 -7.06 9.44 -6.69
C ALA A 419 -5.68 8.91 -6.26
N CYS A 420 -5.34 8.95 -4.97
CA CYS A 420 -4.07 8.44 -4.48
C CYS A 420 -3.95 6.92 -4.67
N CYS A 421 -5.04 6.16 -4.54
CA CYS A 421 -5.05 4.69 -4.49
C CYS A 421 -4.76 4.00 -5.84
N PRO A 422 -5.40 4.36 -6.97
CA PRO A 422 -5.22 3.62 -8.22
C PRO A 422 -3.77 3.60 -8.75
N PRO A 423 -3.05 4.74 -8.89
CA PRO A 423 -1.67 4.69 -9.38
C PRO A 423 -0.71 4.12 -8.32
N ASN A 424 -1.04 4.24 -7.03
CA ASN A 424 -0.26 3.64 -5.94
C ASN A 424 -0.35 2.09 -5.98
N PHE A 425 -1.55 1.54 -6.27
CA PHE A 425 -1.73 0.11 -6.55
C PHE A 425 -0.88 -0.33 -7.74
N ALA A 426 -0.99 0.38 -8.86
CA ALA A 426 -0.27 0.05 -10.09
C ALA A 426 1.25 0.03 -9.89
N ARG A 427 1.83 1.02 -9.18
CA ARG A 427 3.28 1.07 -8.95
C ARG A 427 3.79 -0.03 -8.03
N LEU A 428 3.06 -0.39 -6.97
CA LEU A 428 3.50 -1.45 -6.06
C LEU A 428 3.43 -2.81 -6.76
N ILE A 429 2.29 -3.15 -7.35
CA ILE A 429 2.11 -4.45 -8.00
C ILE A 429 2.99 -4.56 -9.25
N GLY A 430 3.13 -3.48 -10.03
CA GLY A 430 4.07 -3.43 -11.15
C GLY A 430 5.53 -3.66 -10.74
N SER A 431 5.89 -3.28 -9.52
CA SER A 431 7.23 -3.46 -8.95
C SER A 431 7.37 -4.66 -7.99
N ILE A 432 6.40 -5.58 -7.94
CA ILE A 432 6.37 -6.71 -6.99
C ILE A 432 7.66 -7.54 -6.97
N GLY A 433 8.36 -7.61 -8.09
CA GLY A 433 9.66 -8.28 -8.22
C GLY A 433 10.74 -7.77 -7.25
N LYS A 434 10.64 -6.52 -6.75
CA LYS A 434 11.54 -5.96 -5.73
C LYS A 434 11.49 -6.71 -4.41
N TYR A 435 10.35 -7.33 -4.09
CA TYR A 435 10.10 -7.98 -2.80
C TYR A 435 10.39 -9.48 -2.81
N ILE A 436 10.77 -10.06 -3.96
CA ILE A 436 10.99 -11.51 -4.06
C ILE A 436 12.36 -11.88 -3.50
N TYR A 437 13.39 -11.10 -3.82
CA TYR A 437 14.78 -11.44 -3.54
C TYR A 437 15.53 -10.28 -2.90
N ASN A 438 16.43 -10.61 -1.97
CA ASN A 438 17.37 -9.66 -1.40
C ASN A 438 18.75 -10.29 -1.28
N GLN A 439 19.81 -9.47 -1.33
CA GLN A 439 21.18 -9.97 -1.21
C GLN A 439 21.93 -9.25 -0.09
N SER A 440 22.86 -9.95 0.54
CA SER A 440 23.87 -9.34 1.41
C SER A 440 25.17 -10.13 1.34
N GLU A 441 26.20 -9.69 2.06
CA GLU A 441 27.45 -10.45 2.22
C GLU A 441 27.21 -11.88 2.75
N LYS A 442 26.11 -12.08 3.47
CA LYS A 442 25.73 -13.38 4.03
C LYS A 442 25.05 -14.31 3.01
N GLY A 443 24.70 -13.86 1.81
CA GLY A 443 24.10 -14.69 0.75
C GLY A 443 22.88 -14.09 0.04
N LEU A 444 22.05 -14.95 -0.52
CA LEU A 444 20.79 -14.61 -1.19
C LEU A 444 19.59 -14.98 -0.31
N TRP A 445 18.58 -14.12 -0.29
CA TRP A 445 17.28 -14.38 0.34
C TRP A 445 16.19 -14.52 -0.73
N VAL A 446 15.33 -15.52 -0.54
CA VAL A 446 14.11 -15.75 -1.32
C VAL A 446 12.93 -15.60 -0.35
N ASN A 447 12.22 -14.48 -0.47
CA ASN A 447 11.26 -14.05 0.54
C ASN A 447 9.80 -14.31 0.15
N LEU A 448 9.47 -14.30 -1.14
CA LEU A 448 8.12 -14.59 -1.64
C LEU A 448 8.15 -15.78 -2.60
N PHE A 449 7.20 -16.71 -2.41
CA PHE A 449 6.95 -17.78 -3.37
C PHE A 449 6.19 -17.21 -4.56
N ILE A 450 6.94 -16.71 -5.53
CA ILE A 450 6.43 -16.19 -6.81
C ILE A 450 7.29 -16.81 -7.89
N GLY A 451 6.66 -17.54 -8.81
CA GLY A 451 7.37 -18.16 -9.93
C GLY A 451 8.12 -17.08 -10.70
N SER A 452 9.45 -17.17 -10.72
CA SER A 452 10.29 -16.08 -11.22
C SER A 452 11.70 -16.56 -11.55
N GLN A 453 12.41 -15.75 -12.35
CA GLN A 453 13.81 -15.93 -12.67
C GLN A 453 14.56 -14.68 -12.22
N LEU A 454 15.62 -14.86 -11.44
CA LEU A 454 16.56 -13.80 -11.09
C LEU A 454 17.91 -14.10 -11.75
N LYS A 455 18.43 -13.13 -12.50
CA LYS A 455 19.78 -13.15 -13.05
C LYS A 455 20.69 -12.16 -12.30
N GLY A 456 21.45 -12.69 -11.35
CA GLY A 456 22.51 -11.96 -10.68
C GLY A 456 23.76 -11.83 -11.55
N GLU A 457 24.82 -11.22 -11.00
CA GLU A 457 26.08 -11.00 -11.72
C GLU A 457 26.83 -12.31 -12.01
N TYR A 458 26.88 -13.21 -11.02
CA TYR A 458 27.63 -14.48 -11.07
C TYR A 458 26.77 -15.72 -10.83
N PHE A 459 25.44 -15.55 -10.78
CA PHE A 459 24.49 -16.63 -10.52
C PHE A 459 23.13 -16.34 -11.14
N SER A 460 22.32 -17.38 -11.27
CA SER A 460 20.90 -17.29 -11.55
C SER A 460 20.12 -18.24 -10.65
N ILE A 461 18.92 -17.82 -10.26
CA ILE A 461 17.97 -18.65 -9.55
C ILE A 461 16.62 -18.62 -10.28
N VAL A 462 16.00 -19.79 -10.40
CA VAL A 462 14.67 -19.97 -10.98
C VAL A 462 13.76 -20.58 -9.93
N GLN A 463 12.71 -19.86 -9.56
CA GLN A 463 11.57 -20.38 -8.82
C GLN A 463 10.52 -20.85 -9.84
N GLN A 464 10.26 -22.14 -9.90
CA GLN A 464 9.17 -22.71 -10.69
C GLN A 464 8.06 -23.17 -9.73
N THR A 465 6.95 -22.44 -9.74
CA THR A 465 5.76 -22.72 -8.94
C THR A 465 4.54 -22.05 -9.56
N ASN A 466 3.35 -22.64 -9.38
CA ASN A 466 2.07 -21.97 -9.61
C ASN A 466 1.42 -21.56 -8.27
N PHE A 467 2.23 -21.26 -7.24
CA PHE A 467 1.74 -20.64 -6.00
C PHE A 467 0.90 -19.40 -6.33
N PRO A 468 -0.24 -19.16 -5.65
CA PRO A 468 -0.77 -19.88 -4.48
C PRO A 468 -1.62 -21.14 -4.78
N TYR A 469 -1.74 -21.55 -6.04
CA TYR A 469 -2.60 -22.66 -6.46
C TYR A 469 -2.00 -24.06 -6.23
N GLU A 470 -0.69 -24.14 -6.17
CA GLU A 470 0.05 -25.38 -5.92
C GLU A 470 0.81 -25.33 -4.59
N ASN A 471 1.05 -26.50 -4.01
CA ASN A 471 1.81 -26.63 -2.76
C ASN A 471 3.27 -27.07 -2.99
N GLN A 472 3.85 -26.67 -4.12
CA GLN A 472 5.21 -27.04 -4.50
C GLN A 472 5.96 -25.84 -5.07
N VAL A 473 7.21 -25.67 -4.62
CA VAL A 473 8.15 -24.70 -5.16
C VAL A 473 9.42 -25.45 -5.55
N LYS A 474 9.77 -25.42 -6.85
CA LYS A 474 11.05 -25.94 -7.34
C LYS A 474 12.02 -24.78 -7.49
N ILE A 475 13.22 -24.96 -6.98
CA ILE A 475 14.30 -24.00 -7.07
C ILE A 475 15.41 -24.61 -7.92
N TYR A 476 15.85 -23.89 -8.94
CA TYR A 476 17.04 -24.22 -9.71
C TYR A 476 18.05 -23.10 -9.53
N TYR A 477 19.26 -23.45 -9.13
CA TYR A 477 20.34 -22.54 -8.89
C TYR A 477 21.52 -22.87 -9.79
N GLU A 478 22.06 -21.88 -10.47
CA GLU A 478 23.28 -22.00 -11.28
C GLU A 478 24.21 -20.84 -10.96
N GLY A 479 25.51 -21.11 -10.82
CA GLY A 479 26.52 -20.07 -10.63
C GLY A 479 27.48 -20.33 -9.48
N VAL A 480 28.08 -19.25 -8.97
CA VAL A 480 29.07 -19.30 -7.89
C VAL A 480 28.49 -19.88 -6.61
N LYS A 481 29.33 -20.46 -5.77
CA LYS A 481 28.93 -20.98 -4.48
C LYS A 481 28.51 -19.84 -3.53
N GLN A 482 27.33 -19.92 -2.91
CA GLN A 482 26.87 -18.93 -1.92
C GLN A 482 25.79 -19.49 -0.99
N ASN A 483 25.55 -18.86 0.15
CA ASN A 483 24.41 -19.22 1.00
C ASN A 483 23.10 -18.73 0.41
N VAL A 484 22.05 -19.53 0.54
CA VAL A 484 20.69 -19.19 0.16
C VAL A 484 19.76 -19.39 1.35
N HIS A 485 18.86 -18.42 1.58
CA HIS A 485 17.89 -18.41 2.66
C HIS A 485 16.50 -18.29 2.06
N ILE A 486 15.69 -19.33 2.18
CA ILE A 486 14.31 -19.34 1.68
C ILE A 486 13.37 -19.16 2.87
N ARG A 487 12.56 -18.09 2.88
CA ARG A 487 11.57 -17.88 3.93
C ARG A 487 10.54 -19.02 3.90
N ILE A 488 10.24 -19.55 5.07
CA ILE A 488 9.15 -20.51 5.28
C ILE A 488 7.98 -19.77 5.94
N PRO A 489 6.87 -19.51 5.22
CA PRO A 489 5.71 -18.81 5.78
C PRO A 489 5.17 -19.49 7.04
N LYS A 490 4.74 -18.72 8.04
CA LYS A 490 4.31 -19.29 9.34
C LYS A 490 3.08 -20.18 9.26
N TRP A 491 2.22 -19.97 8.25
CA TRP A 491 0.99 -20.73 8.05
C TRP A 491 1.22 -22.09 7.39
N LEU A 492 2.41 -22.32 6.80
CA LEU A 492 2.77 -23.51 6.05
C LEU A 492 2.97 -24.71 7.00
N GLN A 493 2.44 -25.88 6.63
CA GLN A 493 2.60 -27.12 7.40
C GLN A 493 3.24 -28.24 6.57
N ASN A 494 3.76 -29.27 7.24
CA ASN A 494 4.29 -30.49 6.63
C ASN A 494 5.34 -30.24 5.53
N LEU A 495 6.23 -29.26 5.75
CA LEU A 495 7.33 -28.97 4.82
C LEU A 495 8.23 -30.20 4.64
N THR A 496 8.41 -30.59 3.38
CA THR A 496 9.40 -31.58 2.95
C THR A 496 10.33 -30.91 1.93
N VAL A 497 11.64 -31.10 2.11
CA VAL A 497 12.67 -30.61 1.21
C VAL A 497 13.35 -31.81 0.56
N THR A 498 13.46 -31.80 -0.76
CA THR A 498 14.15 -32.86 -1.53
C THR A 498 15.14 -32.23 -2.50
N GLY A 499 16.20 -32.96 -2.88
CA GLY A 499 17.25 -32.49 -3.77
C GLY A 499 18.50 -31.93 -3.06
N ILE A 500 18.41 -31.67 -1.76
CA ILE A 500 19.53 -31.32 -0.89
C ILE A 500 19.44 -32.09 0.43
N ASP A 501 20.59 -32.47 0.99
CA ASP A 501 20.69 -33.20 2.27
C ASP A 501 21.16 -32.32 3.43
N ASP A 502 21.94 -31.27 3.14
CA ASP A 502 22.53 -30.36 4.15
C ASP A 502 21.82 -29.01 4.12
N TYR A 503 20.88 -28.84 5.05
CA TYR A 503 20.16 -27.60 5.29
C TYR A 503 19.78 -27.48 6.76
N ASP A 504 19.60 -26.25 7.24
CA ASP A 504 18.97 -25.98 8.53
C ASP A 504 17.69 -25.15 8.38
N LEU A 505 16.77 -25.36 9.32
CA LEU A 505 15.57 -24.55 9.47
C LEU A 505 15.76 -23.69 10.71
N ASN A 506 16.05 -22.40 10.51
CA ASN A 506 16.38 -21.48 11.60
C ASN A 506 15.75 -20.11 11.38
N GLU A 507 15.13 -19.58 12.45
CA GLU A 507 14.41 -18.28 12.47
C GLU A 507 13.38 -18.13 11.33
N GLY A 508 12.76 -19.23 10.89
CA GLY A 508 11.78 -19.24 9.81
C GLY A 508 12.38 -19.20 8.40
N TYR A 509 13.69 -19.47 8.26
CA TYR A 509 14.33 -19.68 6.96
C TYR A 509 14.85 -21.12 6.83
N LEU A 510 14.66 -21.69 5.64
CA LEU A 510 15.45 -22.80 5.13
C LEU A 510 16.76 -22.24 4.61
N ARG A 511 17.88 -22.57 5.26
CA ARG A 511 19.21 -22.09 4.87
C ARG A 511 20.05 -23.26 4.40
N PHE A 512 20.77 -23.03 3.31
CA PHE A 512 21.65 -24.02 2.72
C PHE A 512 22.72 -23.31 1.90
N GLU A 513 23.77 -24.05 1.57
CA GLU A 513 24.83 -23.56 0.70
C GLU A 513 24.57 -24.05 -0.72
N ALA A 514 24.34 -23.12 -1.66
CA ALA A 514 24.12 -23.44 -3.05
C ALA A 514 25.44 -23.67 -3.79
N TYR A 515 25.50 -24.74 -4.59
CA TYR A 515 26.67 -25.14 -5.40
C TYR A 515 26.40 -24.93 -6.91
N PRO A 516 27.43 -24.90 -7.77
CA PRO A 516 27.24 -24.81 -9.21
C PRO A 516 26.33 -25.93 -9.71
N GLN A 517 25.14 -25.56 -10.22
CA GLN A 517 24.06 -26.45 -10.64
C GLN A 517 23.47 -27.26 -9.47
N MET A 518 22.50 -26.64 -8.81
CA MET A 518 21.74 -27.26 -7.72
C MET A 518 20.25 -27.14 -8.01
N ALA A 519 19.48 -28.15 -7.61
CA ALA A 519 18.04 -28.09 -7.64
C ALA A 519 17.47 -28.64 -6.33
N LEU A 520 16.44 -27.98 -5.82
CA LEU A 520 15.65 -28.49 -4.70
C LEU A 520 14.16 -28.32 -4.96
N VAL A 521 13.36 -29.13 -4.27
CA VAL A 521 11.90 -29.04 -4.29
C VAL A 521 11.40 -28.94 -2.86
N LEU A 522 10.65 -27.88 -2.59
CA LEU A 522 9.89 -27.68 -1.37
C LEU A 522 8.46 -28.14 -1.66
N THR A 523 7.96 -29.12 -0.92
CA THR A 523 6.55 -29.52 -0.91
C THR A 523 5.97 -29.31 0.47
N PHE A 524 4.74 -28.84 0.55
CA PHE A 524 4.12 -28.47 1.82
C PHE A 524 2.60 -28.59 1.75
N ASP A 525 1.94 -28.28 2.86
CA ASP A 525 0.49 -28.15 2.93
C ASP A 525 0.08 -26.69 3.14
N GLN A 526 -1.01 -26.31 2.47
CA GLN A 526 -1.75 -25.06 2.69
C GLN A 526 -3.04 -25.39 3.46
N PRO A 527 -3.00 -25.58 4.80
CA PRO A 527 -4.19 -25.94 5.57
C PRO A 527 -5.22 -24.81 5.56
N ILE A 528 -6.49 -25.16 5.75
CA ILE A 528 -7.54 -24.18 6.08
C ILE A 528 -7.43 -23.87 7.57
N LEU A 529 -7.01 -22.65 7.88
CA LEU A 529 -6.76 -22.18 9.24
C LEU A 529 -7.94 -21.35 9.75
N SER A 530 -8.29 -21.62 11.01
CA SER A 530 -9.16 -20.78 11.83
C SER A 530 -8.30 -19.73 12.54
N ILE A 531 -8.54 -18.45 12.29
CA ILE A 531 -7.87 -17.32 12.93
C ILE A 531 -8.79 -16.73 14.00
N SER A 532 -8.27 -16.62 15.22
CA SER A 532 -8.90 -15.88 16.32
C SER A 532 -8.15 -14.58 16.57
N SER A 533 -8.87 -13.52 16.93
CA SER A 533 -8.26 -12.26 17.36
C SER A 533 -7.83 -12.32 18.83
N ASN A 534 -6.94 -11.41 19.23
CA ASN A 534 -6.69 -11.16 20.64
C ASN A 534 -8.02 -10.82 21.37
N PRO A 535 -8.30 -11.37 22.57
CA PRO A 535 -9.54 -11.09 23.30
C PRO A 535 -9.75 -9.61 23.66
N LYS A 536 -8.71 -8.78 23.55
CA LYS A 536 -8.83 -7.32 23.72
C LYS A 536 -9.51 -6.62 22.55
N VAL A 537 -9.71 -7.29 21.41
CA VAL A 537 -10.38 -6.75 20.22
C VAL A 537 -11.89 -6.99 20.34
N PRO A 538 -12.71 -5.98 20.73
CA PRO A 538 -14.10 -6.23 21.09
C PRO A 538 -14.95 -6.64 19.90
N GLY A 539 -14.70 -6.05 18.72
CA GLY A 539 -15.47 -6.29 17.49
C GLY A 539 -15.39 -7.72 16.93
N ASN A 540 -14.41 -8.50 17.40
CA ASN A 540 -14.14 -9.87 16.94
C ASN A 540 -14.38 -10.93 18.03
N MET A 541 -14.94 -10.54 19.18
CA MET A 541 -15.33 -11.50 20.20
C MET A 541 -16.36 -12.49 19.66
N ASN A 542 -16.14 -13.78 19.91
CA ASN A 542 -16.94 -14.88 19.36
C ASN A 542 -17.04 -14.85 17.83
N LYS A 543 -15.96 -14.45 17.17
CA LYS A 543 -15.82 -14.54 15.73
C LYS A 543 -14.54 -15.26 15.32
N VAL A 544 -14.56 -15.76 14.10
CA VAL A 544 -13.44 -16.45 13.46
C VAL A 544 -13.25 -15.94 12.04
N SER A 545 -12.00 -15.77 11.63
CA SER A 545 -11.63 -15.52 10.23
C SER A 545 -10.97 -16.77 9.66
N ILE A 546 -11.07 -16.98 8.35
CA ILE A 546 -10.57 -18.18 7.67
C ILE A 546 -9.42 -17.78 6.75
N GLN A 547 -8.30 -18.50 6.84
CA GLN A 547 -7.13 -18.32 5.98
C GLN A 547 -6.75 -19.63 5.32
N ARG A 548 -6.33 -19.59 4.06
CA ARG A 548 -5.63 -20.70 3.39
C ARG A 548 -4.48 -20.13 2.57
N GLY A 549 -3.26 -20.61 2.85
CA GLY A 549 -2.08 -20.02 2.24
C GLY A 549 -1.96 -18.52 2.59
N PRO A 550 -1.68 -17.64 1.61
CA PRO A 550 -1.58 -16.20 1.84
C PRO A 550 -2.95 -15.50 1.88
N PHE A 551 -4.04 -16.18 1.51
CA PHE A 551 -5.36 -15.57 1.38
C PHE A 551 -6.18 -15.65 2.66
N ILE A 552 -6.67 -14.49 3.10
CA ILE A 552 -7.85 -14.36 3.95
C ILE A 552 -9.09 -14.60 3.09
N TYR A 553 -10.09 -15.25 3.66
CA TYR A 553 -11.35 -15.56 2.99
C TYR A 553 -12.51 -14.72 3.55
N CYS A 554 -13.50 -14.47 2.71
CA CYS A 554 -14.75 -13.80 3.07
C CYS A 554 -15.96 -14.52 2.47
N ALA A 555 -17.13 -14.31 3.07
CA ALA A 555 -18.42 -14.74 2.53
C ALA A 555 -19.08 -13.56 1.80
N GLU A 556 -19.71 -13.82 0.66
CA GLU A 556 -20.59 -12.87 -0.04
C GLU A 556 -22.01 -13.43 -0.11
N SER A 557 -23.04 -12.59 0.04
CA SER A 557 -24.46 -13.00 -0.12
C SER A 557 -24.88 -13.31 -1.57
N ILE A 558 -23.96 -13.22 -2.53
CA ILE A 558 -24.18 -13.76 -3.88
C ILE A 558 -23.98 -15.29 -3.89
N ASP A 559 -23.04 -15.80 -3.09
CA ASP A 559 -22.77 -17.23 -2.96
C ASP A 559 -23.57 -17.90 -1.85
N ASN A 560 -24.12 -17.09 -0.93
CA ASN A 560 -24.78 -17.52 0.29
C ASN A 560 -26.09 -16.76 0.43
N GLU A 561 -27.05 -17.25 1.19
CA GLU A 561 -28.25 -16.44 1.46
C GLU A 561 -27.89 -15.12 2.16
N ILE A 562 -28.67 -14.06 1.89
CA ILE A 562 -28.59 -12.77 2.60
C ILE A 562 -28.65 -12.93 4.12
N ASP A 563 -28.33 -11.86 4.84
CA ASP A 563 -28.14 -11.83 6.29
C ASP A 563 -26.95 -12.69 6.74
N LEU A 564 -25.77 -12.42 6.18
CA LEU A 564 -24.50 -13.08 6.56
C LEU A 564 -24.20 -12.95 8.05
N HIS A 565 -24.78 -11.94 8.71
CA HIS A 565 -24.70 -11.76 10.15
C HIS A 565 -25.37 -12.85 10.99
N GLN A 566 -26.22 -13.68 10.38
CA GLN A 566 -26.96 -14.78 11.02
C GLN A 566 -26.27 -16.15 10.89
N TYR A 567 -25.15 -16.23 10.17
CA TYR A 567 -24.37 -17.47 10.07
C TYR A 567 -23.40 -17.65 11.24
N PHE A 568 -23.26 -18.90 11.67
CA PHE A 568 -22.38 -19.36 12.74
C PHE A 568 -21.58 -20.56 12.28
N ILE A 569 -20.29 -20.60 12.65
CA ILE A 569 -19.35 -21.66 12.28
C ILE A 569 -18.64 -22.18 13.53
N GLU A 570 -18.62 -23.50 13.69
CA GLU A 570 -17.82 -24.12 14.74
C GLU A 570 -16.35 -24.13 14.33
N ALA A 571 -15.50 -23.34 15.00
CA ALA A 571 -14.09 -23.15 14.62
C ALA A 571 -13.30 -24.46 14.43
N LYS A 572 -13.59 -25.50 15.23
CA LYS A 572 -12.98 -26.83 15.13
C LYS A 572 -13.25 -27.54 13.79
N ASN A 573 -14.33 -27.20 13.10
CA ASN A 573 -14.74 -27.82 11.84
C ASN A 573 -14.14 -27.10 10.61
N ILE A 574 -13.58 -25.90 10.76
CA ILE A 574 -13.03 -25.10 9.65
C ILE A 574 -11.93 -25.84 8.90
N SER A 575 -11.08 -26.57 9.62
CA SER A 575 -9.99 -27.38 9.02
C SER A 575 -10.48 -28.50 8.11
N GLN A 576 -11.77 -28.86 8.18
CA GLN A 576 -12.42 -29.89 7.35
C GLN A 576 -13.11 -29.29 6.12
N GLY A 577 -12.98 -27.99 5.89
CA GLY A 577 -13.54 -27.32 4.72
C GLY A 577 -13.06 -27.92 3.40
N VAL A 578 -13.88 -27.81 2.36
CA VAL A 578 -13.57 -28.34 1.02
C VAL A 578 -13.06 -27.20 0.16
N VAL A 579 -11.86 -27.36 -0.41
CA VAL A 579 -11.30 -26.42 -1.37
C VAL A 579 -11.71 -26.85 -2.78
N SER A 580 -12.25 -25.91 -3.54
CA SER A 580 -12.62 -26.10 -4.95
C SER A 580 -12.02 -24.98 -5.79
N GLN A 581 -11.76 -25.25 -7.06
CA GLN A 581 -11.32 -24.23 -8.02
C GLN A 581 -12.48 -23.89 -8.97
N THR A 582 -12.69 -22.60 -9.20
CA THR A 582 -13.71 -22.09 -10.12
C THR A 582 -13.11 -21.06 -11.08
N SER A 583 -13.85 -20.74 -12.13
CA SER A 583 -13.51 -19.69 -13.11
C SER A 583 -14.51 -18.54 -13.10
N GLU A 584 -15.27 -18.37 -12.01
CA GLU A 584 -16.39 -17.40 -11.94
C GLU A 584 -15.93 -15.94 -11.85
N ILE A 585 -14.75 -15.69 -11.26
CA ILE A 585 -14.17 -14.34 -11.09
C ILE A 585 -12.85 -14.25 -11.86
N LEU A 586 -11.92 -15.15 -11.54
CA LEU A 586 -10.67 -15.37 -12.28
C LEU A 586 -10.59 -16.85 -12.64
N ASN A 587 -9.84 -17.19 -13.69
CA ASN A 587 -9.74 -18.58 -14.19
C ASN A 587 -9.31 -19.63 -13.16
N GLN A 588 -8.65 -19.24 -12.06
CA GLN A 588 -8.15 -20.13 -11.01
C GLN A 588 -8.59 -19.69 -9.60
N THR A 589 -9.82 -19.18 -9.43
CA THR A 589 -10.30 -18.78 -8.09
C THR A 589 -10.44 -20.00 -7.18
N LEU A 590 -9.77 -19.99 -6.01
CA LEU A 590 -9.89 -21.04 -5.00
C LEU A 590 -10.97 -20.70 -3.99
N THR A 591 -12.11 -21.39 -4.02
CA THR A 591 -13.20 -21.23 -3.05
C THR A 591 -13.08 -22.24 -1.91
N ILE A 592 -13.57 -21.88 -0.73
CA ILE A 592 -13.68 -22.80 0.41
C ILE A 592 -15.15 -22.96 0.79
N GLU A 593 -15.59 -24.19 0.94
CA GLU A 593 -16.90 -24.51 1.49
C GLU A 593 -16.77 -25.10 2.90
N VAL A 594 -17.44 -24.51 3.89
CA VAL A 594 -17.43 -24.96 5.29
C VAL A 594 -18.84 -25.23 5.80
N GLN A 595 -18.96 -26.20 6.70
CA GLN A 595 -20.20 -26.45 7.42
C GLN A 595 -20.53 -25.28 8.35
N ALA A 596 -21.76 -24.79 8.26
CA ALA A 596 -22.25 -23.66 9.02
C ALA A 596 -23.66 -23.93 9.55
N LYS A 597 -24.14 -23.02 10.38
CA LYS A 597 -25.53 -22.97 10.84
C LYS A 597 -26.04 -21.56 10.63
N LYS A 598 -27.25 -21.40 10.11
CA LYS A 598 -27.91 -20.09 10.00
C LYS A 598 -29.03 -20.03 11.03
N GLN A 599 -29.14 -18.90 11.74
CA GLN A 599 -30.26 -18.67 12.62
C GLN A 599 -31.56 -18.56 11.80
N GLN A 600 -32.62 -19.24 12.24
CA GLN A 600 -33.93 -19.13 11.60
C GLN A 600 -34.59 -17.79 11.91
N SER A 601 -35.26 -17.22 10.89
CA SER A 601 -36.10 -16.04 11.05
C SER A 601 -37.24 -16.29 12.03
N TRP A 602 -37.63 -15.25 12.76
CA TRP A 602 -38.77 -15.35 13.68
C TRP A 602 -40.08 -15.44 12.90
N THR A 603 -40.99 -16.30 13.36
CA THR A 603 -42.34 -16.43 12.78
C THR A 603 -43.27 -15.29 13.19
N GLU A 604 -42.97 -14.65 14.32
CA GLU A 604 -43.72 -13.51 14.84
C GLU A 604 -43.13 -12.20 14.32
N ASN A 605 -43.99 -11.27 13.88
CA ASN A 605 -43.57 -9.95 13.44
C ASN A 605 -43.40 -9.01 14.64
N VAL A 606 -42.35 -9.23 15.43
CA VAL A 606 -42.01 -8.44 16.62
C VAL A 606 -40.53 -8.08 16.62
N LEU A 607 -40.19 -6.93 17.22
CA LEU A 607 -38.80 -6.49 17.32
C LEU A 607 -38.01 -7.19 18.44
N TYR A 608 -38.69 -7.60 19.52
CA TYR A 608 -38.07 -8.24 20.68
C TYR A 608 -38.91 -9.41 21.19
N GLN A 609 -38.25 -10.53 21.53
CA GLN A 609 -38.83 -11.69 22.20
C GLN A 609 -38.09 -11.98 23.51
N TYR A 610 -38.78 -12.54 24.51
CA TYR A 610 -38.20 -12.83 25.82
C TYR A 610 -37.99 -14.33 25.99
N ASN A 611 -36.80 -14.74 26.44
CA ASN A 611 -36.44 -16.13 26.77
C ASN A 611 -36.62 -17.14 25.61
N GLN A 612 -36.55 -16.67 24.36
CA GLN A 612 -36.66 -17.53 23.19
C GLN A 612 -35.33 -18.22 22.90
N ALA A 613 -35.37 -19.54 22.67
CA ALA A 613 -34.20 -20.28 22.21
C ALA A 613 -33.90 -19.91 20.75
N VAL A 614 -32.62 -19.69 20.44
CA VAL A 614 -32.19 -19.51 19.05
C VAL A 614 -32.25 -20.86 18.34
N ILE A 615 -33.02 -20.92 17.25
CA ILE A 615 -33.15 -22.11 16.42
C ILE A 615 -32.22 -21.93 15.22
N PHE A 616 -31.43 -22.96 14.96
CA PHE A 616 -30.49 -22.99 13.86
C PHE A 616 -30.89 -24.04 12.83
N GLU A 617 -30.71 -23.71 11.55
CA GLU A 617 -30.72 -24.66 10.46
C GLU A 617 -29.30 -24.94 9.98
N SER A 618 -29.01 -26.20 9.63
CA SER A 618 -27.71 -26.57 9.06
C SER A 618 -27.61 -26.02 7.65
N LYS A 619 -26.49 -25.35 7.37
CA LYS A 619 -26.17 -24.76 6.07
C LYS A 619 -24.73 -25.05 5.72
N SER A 620 -24.38 -24.76 4.48
CA SER A 620 -23.01 -24.65 4.05
C SER A 620 -22.71 -23.18 3.76
N LEU A 621 -21.47 -22.75 3.98
CA LEU A 621 -21.03 -21.40 3.65
C LEU A 621 -19.89 -21.48 2.65
N LYS A 622 -20.10 -20.89 1.46
CA LYS A 622 -19.10 -20.74 0.41
C LYS A 622 -18.35 -19.43 0.62
N LEU A 623 -17.03 -19.52 0.58
CA LEU A 623 -16.10 -18.43 0.84
C LEU A 623 -15.18 -18.25 -0.37
N ILE A 624 -14.82 -17.00 -0.64
CA ILE A 624 -13.85 -16.63 -1.66
C ILE A 624 -12.67 -15.87 -1.03
N PRO A 625 -11.49 -15.84 -1.68
CA PRO A 625 -10.39 -14.99 -1.25
C PRO A 625 -10.86 -13.53 -1.14
N TYR A 626 -10.52 -12.88 -0.02
CA TYR A 626 -10.96 -11.53 0.32
C TYR A 626 -10.74 -10.56 -0.83
N HIS A 627 -9.56 -10.54 -1.44
CA HIS A 627 -9.24 -9.60 -2.52
C HIS A 627 -10.19 -9.68 -3.73
N LEU A 628 -10.93 -10.77 -3.92
CA LEU A 628 -11.87 -10.96 -5.04
C LEU A 628 -13.29 -10.48 -4.74
N TRP A 629 -13.59 -10.05 -3.52
CA TRP A 629 -14.91 -9.51 -3.18
C TRP A 629 -15.26 -8.27 -4.02
N GLY A 630 -16.55 -8.03 -4.23
CA GLY A 630 -17.05 -6.85 -4.94
C GLY A 630 -16.78 -6.85 -6.46
N ASN A 631 -16.54 -8.02 -7.06
CA ASN A 631 -16.36 -8.18 -8.53
C ASN A 631 -17.58 -8.79 -9.23
N ARG A 632 -18.70 -9.00 -8.51
CA ARG A 632 -19.90 -9.70 -9.01
C ARG A 632 -21.20 -8.92 -8.79
N GLY A 633 -21.09 -7.62 -8.50
CA GLY A 633 -22.20 -6.75 -8.12
C GLY A 633 -22.30 -6.50 -6.61
N GLU A 634 -23.33 -5.77 -6.21
CA GLU A 634 -23.52 -5.35 -4.81
C GLU A 634 -23.96 -6.56 -3.97
N THR A 635 -23.33 -6.72 -2.82
CA THR A 635 -23.54 -7.87 -1.93
C THR A 635 -23.23 -7.51 -0.49
N GLU A 636 -23.80 -8.24 0.46
CA GLU A 636 -23.20 -8.31 1.79
C GLU A 636 -21.86 -9.02 1.70
N MET A 637 -20.90 -8.64 2.55
CA MET A 637 -19.61 -9.29 2.67
C MET A 637 -19.16 -9.36 4.13
N ARG A 638 -18.61 -10.49 4.58
CA ARG A 638 -18.01 -10.63 5.92
C ARG A 638 -16.73 -11.46 5.92
N VAL A 639 -15.69 -10.95 6.58
CA VAL A 639 -14.43 -11.65 6.86
C VAL A 639 -14.47 -12.37 8.22
N TRP A 640 -15.06 -11.74 9.23
CA TRP A 640 -15.21 -12.31 10.58
C TRP A 640 -16.61 -12.90 10.75
N LEU A 641 -16.66 -14.22 10.89
CA LEU A 641 -17.88 -15.02 10.96
C LEU A 641 -18.17 -15.39 12.41
N ASN A 642 -19.43 -15.42 12.82
CA ASN A 642 -19.76 -15.73 14.22
C ASN A 642 -19.40 -17.19 14.54
N CYS A 643 -19.01 -17.48 15.78
CA CYS A 643 -18.68 -18.84 16.23
C CYS A 643 -19.44 -19.26 17.49
#